data_AF-A0AAW1PVU7-F1
#
_entry.id   AF-A0AAW1PVU7-F1
#
_cell.length_a   1.000
_cell.length_b   1.000
_cell.length_c   1.000
_cell.angle_alpha   90.00
_cell.angle_beta   90.00
_cell.angle_gamma   90.00
#
_symmetry.space_group_name_H-M   'P 1'
#
loop_
_entity.id
_entity.type
_entity.pdbx_description
1 polymer ?
#
loop_
_entity_poly.entity_id
_entity_poly.type
_entity_poly.pdbx_seq_one_letter_code
_entity_poly.pdbx_strand_id
1 'polypeptide(L)'
;MGSTQLFSGVCRHEPELIPIKTLLGNPKQTSPKISPDGKTIAYIAPSDKDVLNVWTRSVAGSDDRMVTNDTHRGIRQYFWSEDGKYIMYLQDVGGDEDWHVWAQGLDGSAARDLTPYEKVRAQNMLTDKRFPDQLLVGLNKRNPAVFDMYRVDIASGSLELDTENPGDVLGWTTDDNFKIRGATSMNPADGSKTLRVRDSEAAEWRDLITWPQEEEGGPVSFAKDGQSLYIQSSLGSDTTRLLRVSTADGSDVLEEVAAHPKADLGSVLLDEDTRKVLAVSFNYLRTEWTAIDPQVKADFEVLAREVPGEINVSSQSADNQTWIVRSLRDDGPSSYYLYDRKSKKATFLFDTLPELAKYQMSKMEGVVIKSRDGLDLPCYLSLPVGKEPKDLPLVLFVHGGPWARDAWGFNPTVQWFTNRGYACLQPNYRGSSGFGKSFLHAGDRQWGVGDMQHDLTDVVQWAVDQGIADPAKVAIYGGSYGGYATLAGLTFTPELYCCGVDIVGPSHVKTLFQSIPAYWAPMKQMLVIRVGDVEADDEVNRRISPLYHIDNIKVPLIIAQGANDPRVKKAEADQIFEAMKAKDLPVEYYLYTDEGHGFARPPNRLDFTSRVDQFLAKHLGGRCQAQQGDDERPAVDRRALLLAASAAALSAVLHPAKADEEFTTLYGLATPPTSYGGYGGNAKEAAKYTFLYPTGWKAQQPNKVEKGMQGIDARVVNPRAKAQGAFVVTFGRAGEDNKKFKLGDVEQTMQGFAGADYDLQDALSYASRKTNSQREVDGQVFYDYEIDGPDFHYLATITLKSGKVFALFVKSPSKTFKDDEQKLRTIVDSFKTEISEEEFAKRQKDAEELEVKLKFITEKVPTRIMNVAGSNAGAGSGEFHMYRQARRREMMRQGRIEEEAQEMQLQSEFEQKQAQLRKEEEERTAKRRAKRLKRKGKKRKSQGAAGTGSEGESEDEQPQVELD
;
A
#
# COMPACT_ATOMS: atom_id res chain seq x y z
N MET A 1 -41.42 29.74 -22.40
CA MET A 1 -41.69 29.52 -23.83
C MET A 1 -40.84 30.49 -24.63
N GLY A 2 -39.91 29.98 -25.45
CA GLY A 2 -38.96 30.76 -26.23
C GLY A 2 -38.24 29.88 -27.25
N SER A 3 -38.93 29.65 -28.37
CA SER A 3 -38.45 29.21 -29.70
C SER A 3 -37.38 28.13 -29.82
N THR A 4 -37.87 26.92 -30.04
CA THR A 4 -37.23 25.84 -30.82
C THR A 4 -37.15 26.25 -32.29
N GLN A 5 -35.96 26.38 -32.90
CA GLN A 5 -35.77 26.31 -34.35
C GLN A 5 -34.41 25.70 -34.74
N LEU A 6 -34.50 24.49 -35.31
CA LEU A 6 -33.81 24.00 -36.51
C LEU A 6 -32.27 24.02 -36.57
N PHE A 7 -31.64 22.89 -36.22
CA PHE A 7 -30.48 22.38 -36.96
C PHE A 7 -30.84 21.05 -37.61
N SER A 8 -31.46 21.13 -38.78
CA SER A 8 -31.56 20.01 -39.70
C SER A 8 -30.26 19.85 -40.49
N GLY A 9 -29.66 18.65 -40.45
CA GLY A 9 -28.90 18.15 -41.59
C GLY A 9 -27.41 18.42 -41.68
N VAL A 10 -26.68 18.53 -40.56
CA VAL A 10 -25.24 18.20 -40.60
C VAL A 10 -25.14 16.71 -40.32
N CYS A 11 -24.56 15.92 -41.22
CA CYS A 11 -24.11 14.57 -40.88
C CYS A 11 -23.13 14.72 -39.71
N ARG A 12 -23.60 14.56 -38.48
CA ARG A 12 -22.76 14.56 -37.29
C ARG A 12 -21.98 13.25 -37.32
N HIS A 13 -20.79 13.31 -37.91
CA HIS A 13 -19.89 12.17 -37.92
C HIS A 13 -19.41 11.94 -36.49
N GLU A 14 -19.57 10.72 -35.98
CA GLU A 14 -18.97 10.36 -34.70
C GLU A 14 -17.44 10.52 -34.80
N PRO A 15 -16.78 11.11 -33.79
CA PRO A 15 -15.34 11.31 -33.84
C PRO A 15 -14.60 9.97 -33.77
N GLU A 16 -13.34 9.97 -34.22
CA GLU A 16 -12.44 8.81 -34.09
C GLU A 16 -12.40 8.30 -32.63
N LEU A 17 -12.31 6.98 -32.48
CA LEU A 17 -12.14 6.36 -31.17
C LEU A 17 -10.74 6.70 -30.64
N ILE A 18 -10.66 7.41 -29.52
CA ILE A 18 -9.39 7.79 -28.92
C ILE A 18 -8.79 6.55 -28.23
N PRO A 19 -7.53 6.17 -28.49
CA PRO A 19 -6.91 5.04 -27.81
C PRO A 19 -6.85 5.27 -26.29
N ILE A 20 -7.12 4.22 -25.50
CA ILE A 20 -7.08 4.29 -24.03
C ILE A 20 -5.73 4.83 -23.54
N LYS A 21 -4.64 4.36 -24.15
CA LYS A 21 -3.27 4.81 -23.85
C LYS A 21 -3.06 6.32 -24.07
N THR A 22 -3.74 6.92 -25.04
CA THR A 22 -3.59 8.35 -25.31
C THR A 22 -4.34 9.22 -24.29
N LEU A 23 -5.48 8.75 -23.76
CA LEU A 23 -6.26 9.46 -22.73
C LEU A 23 -5.72 9.24 -21.32
N LEU A 24 -5.45 7.97 -20.97
CA LEU A 24 -5.12 7.51 -19.62
C LEU A 24 -3.69 6.96 -19.53
N GLY A 25 -2.82 7.30 -20.48
CA GLY A 25 -1.38 7.10 -20.38
C GLY A 25 -0.73 8.12 -19.46
N ASN A 26 0.60 8.08 -19.39
CA ASN A 26 1.35 9.17 -18.78
C ASN A 26 1.26 10.45 -19.63
N PRO A 27 1.24 11.64 -19.00
CA PRO A 27 1.45 12.88 -19.73
C PRO A 27 2.84 12.90 -20.35
N LYS A 28 2.99 13.63 -21.46
CA LYS A 28 4.30 13.86 -22.07
C LYS A 28 5.16 14.75 -21.17
N GLN A 29 4.57 15.81 -20.63
CA GLN A 29 5.15 16.72 -19.64
C GLN A 29 4.01 17.23 -18.73
N THR A 30 4.25 17.43 -17.44
CA THR A 30 3.23 17.99 -16.53
C THR A 30 3.85 18.65 -15.31
N SER A 31 3.02 19.36 -14.55
CA SER A 31 3.38 19.99 -13.27
C SER A 31 4.66 20.86 -13.32
N PRO A 32 4.87 21.72 -14.34
CA PRO A 32 6.07 22.54 -14.40
C PRO A 32 6.17 23.52 -13.22
N LYS A 33 7.39 23.73 -12.74
CA LYS A 33 7.75 24.68 -11.68
C LYS A 33 9.00 25.45 -12.07
N ILE A 34 8.93 26.78 -11.96
CA ILE A 34 10.08 27.67 -12.18
C ILE A 34 11.00 27.62 -10.95
N SER A 35 12.31 27.63 -11.16
CA SER A 35 13.31 27.72 -10.09
C SER A 35 13.22 29.07 -9.35
N PRO A 36 13.67 29.14 -8.09
CA PRO A 36 13.66 30.39 -7.32
C PRO A 36 14.33 31.57 -8.04
N ASP A 37 15.42 31.32 -8.77
CA ASP A 37 16.16 32.33 -9.54
C ASP A 37 15.54 32.68 -10.92
N GLY A 38 14.44 32.03 -11.30
CA GLY A 38 13.73 32.29 -12.56
C GLY A 38 14.40 31.75 -13.82
N LYS A 39 15.45 30.93 -13.73
CA LYS A 39 16.25 30.52 -14.91
C LYS A 39 15.99 29.10 -15.40
N THR A 40 15.47 28.22 -14.55
CA THR A 40 15.31 26.79 -14.85
C THR A 40 13.88 26.36 -14.61
N ILE A 41 13.31 25.57 -15.51
CA ILE A 41 12.00 24.95 -15.34
C ILE A 41 12.24 23.48 -15.01
N ALA A 42 11.74 23.03 -13.86
CA ALA A 42 11.55 21.61 -13.60
C ALA A 42 10.14 21.19 -14.04
N TYR A 43 9.94 19.94 -14.41
CA TYR A 43 8.63 19.36 -14.73
C TYR A 43 8.67 17.83 -14.60
N ILE A 44 7.50 17.18 -14.53
CA ILE A 44 7.39 15.72 -14.54
C ILE A 44 7.23 15.20 -15.97
N ALA A 45 7.99 14.20 -16.36
CA ALA A 45 7.85 13.49 -17.64
C ALA A 45 8.35 12.04 -17.53
N PRO A 46 7.85 11.12 -18.39
CA PRO A 46 8.27 9.73 -18.38
C PRO A 46 9.74 9.58 -18.82
N SER A 47 10.43 8.61 -18.22
CA SER A 47 11.70 8.07 -18.71
C SER A 47 11.51 7.27 -20.00
N ASP A 48 12.61 6.75 -20.56
CA ASP A 48 12.60 5.79 -21.68
C ASP A 48 11.75 4.53 -21.40
N LYS A 49 11.65 4.13 -20.13
CA LYS A 49 10.81 3.03 -19.62
C LYS A 49 9.38 3.42 -19.25
N ASP A 50 8.91 4.62 -19.62
CA ASP A 50 7.57 5.14 -19.30
C ASP A 50 7.28 5.25 -17.78
N VAL A 51 8.31 5.55 -16.98
CA VAL A 51 8.19 5.83 -15.54
C VAL A 51 8.38 7.32 -15.29
N LEU A 52 7.42 7.96 -14.62
CA LEU A 52 7.47 9.41 -14.37
C LEU A 52 8.67 9.80 -13.51
N ASN A 53 9.44 10.76 -13.98
CA ASN A 53 10.59 11.33 -13.29
C ASN A 53 10.54 12.85 -13.38
N VAL A 54 11.33 13.54 -12.57
CA VAL A 54 11.53 14.98 -12.67
C VAL A 54 12.63 15.27 -13.67
N TRP A 55 12.32 16.16 -14.60
CA TRP A 55 13.20 16.69 -15.64
C TRP A 55 13.42 18.18 -15.41
N THR A 56 14.52 18.71 -15.93
CA THR A 56 14.82 20.14 -15.91
C THR A 56 15.25 20.63 -17.28
N ARG A 57 14.95 21.90 -17.59
CA ARG A 57 15.47 22.63 -18.75
C ARG A 57 15.70 24.10 -18.42
N SER A 58 16.63 24.75 -19.10
CA SER A 58 16.79 26.20 -19.04
C SER A 58 15.59 26.91 -19.65
N VAL A 59 15.18 28.06 -19.10
CA VAL A 59 14.04 28.85 -19.61
C VAL A 59 14.19 29.23 -21.09
N ALA A 60 15.41 29.53 -21.53
CA ALA A 60 15.73 29.91 -22.92
C ALA A 60 16.23 28.72 -23.78
N GLY A 61 16.34 27.53 -23.20
CA GLY A 61 17.07 26.40 -23.79
C GLY A 61 16.18 25.23 -24.23
N SER A 62 16.82 24.27 -24.90
CA SER A 62 16.28 22.93 -25.22
C SER A 62 17.18 21.84 -24.64
N ASP A 63 17.74 22.11 -23.47
CA ASP A 63 18.69 21.30 -22.70
C ASP A 63 17.98 20.40 -21.67
N ASP A 64 16.86 19.81 -22.08
CA ASP A 64 16.06 18.91 -21.25
C ASP A 64 16.89 17.72 -20.75
N ARG A 65 16.92 17.53 -19.43
CA ARG A 65 17.58 16.39 -18.78
C ARG A 65 16.75 15.83 -17.65
N MET A 66 16.76 14.51 -17.51
CA MET A 66 16.17 13.81 -16.38
C MET A 66 17.07 13.98 -15.16
N VAL A 67 16.50 14.39 -14.03
CA VAL A 67 17.22 14.69 -12.79
C VAL A 67 17.07 13.57 -11.77
N THR A 68 15.91 12.92 -11.72
CA THR A 68 15.64 11.76 -10.85
C THR A 68 15.73 10.45 -11.65
N ASN A 69 15.73 9.31 -10.96
CA ASN A 69 15.81 7.98 -11.61
C ASN A 69 14.92 6.94 -10.92
N ASP A 70 13.65 7.27 -10.66
CA ASP A 70 12.68 6.27 -10.25
C ASP A 70 12.41 5.30 -11.40
N THR A 71 12.42 4.00 -11.09
CA THR A 71 12.26 2.93 -12.09
C THR A 71 11.00 2.10 -11.86
N HIS A 72 10.11 2.51 -10.95
CA HIS A 72 9.02 1.65 -10.51
C HIS A 72 7.65 2.32 -10.53
N ARG A 73 7.39 3.26 -9.62
CA ARG A 73 6.06 3.85 -9.39
C ARG A 73 5.89 5.20 -10.06
N GLY A 74 7.00 5.90 -10.26
CA GLY A 74 7.07 7.24 -10.82
C GLY A 74 6.82 8.33 -9.79
N ILE A 75 7.55 9.44 -9.94
CA ILE A 75 7.43 10.62 -9.08
C ILE A 75 6.26 11.48 -9.58
N ARG A 76 5.33 11.82 -8.67
CA ARG A 76 4.10 12.57 -8.99
C ARG A 76 4.02 13.93 -8.31
N GLN A 77 4.82 14.14 -7.26
CA GLN A 77 4.86 15.38 -6.48
C GLN A 77 6.31 15.76 -6.20
N TYR A 78 6.67 17.00 -6.54
CA TYR A 78 8.00 17.55 -6.30
C TYR A 78 7.93 19.06 -6.10
N PHE A 79 8.98 19.63 -5.53
CA PHE A 79 9.17 21.06 -5.33
C PHE A 79 10.67 21.40 -5.33
N TRP A 80 10.99 22.67 -5.55
CA TRP A 80 12.36 23.18 -5.49
C TRP A 80 12.78 23.38 -4.03
N SER A 81 14.06 23.16 -3.71
CA SER A 81 14.65 23.89 -2.58
C SER A 81 14.68 25.38 -2.91
N GLU A 82 14.56 26.21 -1.89
CA GLU A 82 14.46 27.67 -2.09
C GLU A 82 15.77 28.29 -2.58
N ASP A 83 16.91 27.61 -2.43
CA ASP A 83 18.18 27.99 -3.07
C ASP A 83 18.31 27.46 -4.51
N GLY A 84 17.35 26.67 -5.00
CA GLY A 84 17.33 26.07 -6.33
C GLY A 84 18.36 24.94 -6.56
N LYS A 85 19.07 24.48 -5.52
CA LYS A 85 20.11 23.44 -5.68
C LYS A 85 19.56 22.02 -5.74
N TYR A 86 18.40 21.77 -5.12
CA TYR A 86 17.80 20.46 -5.01
C TYR A 86 16.38 20.43 -5.58
N ILE A 87 16.04 19.29 -6.18
CA ILE A 87 14.66 18.88 -6.41
C ILE A 87 14.26 17.99 -5.23
N MET A 88 13.29 18.43 -4.45
CA MET A 88 12.66 17.63 -3.40
C MET A 88 11.42 16.94 -3.95
N TYR A 89 11.18 15.68 -3.58
CA TYR A 89 10.01 14.93 -4.03
C TYR A 89 9.52 13.95 -2.98
N LEU A 90 8.23 13.61 -3.07
CA LEU A 90 7.62 12.61 -2.21
C LEU A 90 7.59 11.27 -2.93
N GLN A 91 7.97 10.21 -2.23
CA GLN A 91 7.87 8.85 -2.74
C GLN A 91 7.46 7.88 -1.63
N ASP A 92 6.57 6.95 -1.96
CA ASP A 92 6.12 5.85 -1.12
C ASP A 92 6.59 4.51 -1.74
N VAL A 93 6.27 3.37 -1.11
CA VAL A 93 6.64 2.05 -1.65
C VAL A 93 5.38 1.29 -2.02
N GLY A 94 5.20 0.99 -3.31
CA GLY A 94 4.08 0.16 -3.79
C GLY A 94 2.70 0.74 -3.50
N GLY A 95 2.60 2.04 -3.22
CA GLY A 95 1.33 2.67 -2.84
C GLY A 95 0.91 2.42 -1.40
N ASP A 96 1.81 2.03 -0.51
CA ASP A 96 1.56 1.98 0.93
C ASP A 96 1.30 3.37 1.53
N GLU A 97 1.69 4.42 0.81
CA GLU A 97 1.52 5.82 1.15
C GLU A 97 2.22 6.25 2.46
N ASP A 98 3.23 5.48 2.90
CA ASP A 98 4.25 5.87 3.89
C ASP A 98 5.26 6.78 3.18
N TRP A 99 4.83 8.03 2.93
CA TRP A 99 5.61 8.98 2.13
C TRP A 99 6.92 9.37 2.81
N HIS A 100 8.00 9.31 2.04
CA HIS A 100 9.30 9.86 2.39
C HIS A 100 9.61 11.10 1.57
N VAL A 101 10.36 12.04 2.13
CA VAL A 101 10.88 13.22 1.42
C VAL A 101 12.28 12.92 0.92
N TRP A 102 12.47 12.95 -0.40
CA TRP A 102 13.76 12.78 -1.04
C TRP A 102 14.27 14.11 -1.56
N ALA A 103 15.60 14.31 -1.54
CA ALA A 103 16.28 15.42 -2.18
C ALA A 103 17.29 14.93 -3.22
N GLN A 104 17.15 15.42 -4.45
CA GLN A 104 18.02 15.12 -5.57
C GLN A 104 18.76 16.40 -5.99
N GLY A 105 20.09 16.39 -5.88
CA GLY A 105 20.91 17.52 -6.32
C GLY A 105 20.93 17.65 -7.84
N LEU A 106 20.95 18.88 -8.33
CA LEU A 106 21.05 19.16 -9.77
C LEU A 106 22.44 18.85 -10.36
N ASP A 107 23.46 18.73 -9.52
CA ASP A 107 24.84 18.42 -9.89
C ASP A 107 25.07 16.93 -10.24
N GLY A 108 24.02 16.10 -10.12
CA GLY A 108 24.10 14.66 -10.35
C GLY A 108 24.52 13.84 -9.12
N SER A 109 24.58 14.46 -7.94
CA SER A 109 24.70 13.74 -6.66
C SER A 109 23.58 12.71 -6.48
N ALA A 110 23.83 11.64 -5.73
CA ALA A 110 22.80 10.64 -5.49
C ALA A 110 21.63 11.23 -4.69
N ALA A 111 20.39 10.83 -5.04
CA ALA A 111 19.23 11.19 -4.25
C ALA A 111 19.40 10.75 -2.79
N ARG A 112 19.10 11.65 -1.86
CA ARG A 112 19.09 11.38 -0.42
C ARG A 112 17.66 11.32 0.08
N ASP A 113 17.34 10.27 0.82
CA ASP A 113 16.14 10.22 1.64
C ASP A 113 16.36 11.08 2.89
N LEU A 114 15.61 12.17 3.02
CA LEU A 114 15.66 13.09 4.17
C LEU A 114 14.86 12.56 5.36
N THR A 115 14.05 11.52 5.15
CA THR A 115 13.20 10.92 6.18
C THR A 115 13.28 9.39 6.15
N PRO A 116 14.48 8.77 6.26
CA PRO A 116 14.72 7.35 5.98
C PRO A 116 14.34 6.44 7.15
N TYR A 117 13.12 6.58 7.66
CA TYR A 117 12.64 5.83 8.81
C TYR A 117 11.53 4.88 8.40
N GLU A 118 11.72 3.59 8.67
CA GLU A 118 10.69 2.60 8.39
C GLU A 118 9.41 2.89 9.21
N LYS A 119 8.24 2.73 8.57
CA LYS A 119 6.91 2.95 9.19
C LYS A 119 6.70 4.36 9.72
N VAL A 120 7.46 5.31 9.19
CA VAL A 120 7.28 6.72 9.45
C VAL A 120 6.85 7.37 8.16
N ARG A 121 5.84 8.21 8.28
CA ARG A 121 5.32 9.00 7.19
C ARG A 121 5.73 10.45 7.37
N ALA A 122 6.09 11.08 6.28
CA ALA A 122 6.24 12.51 6.15
C ALA A 122 4.96 13.19 5.66
N GLN A 123 4.67 14.36 6.24
CA GLN A 123 3.65 15.31 5.79
C GLN A 123 4.00 16.72 6.27
N ASN A 124 3.10 17.69 6.07
CA ASN A 124 3.26 19.07 6.58
C ASN A 124 4.61 19.70 6.18
N MET A 125 5.04 19.53 4.92
CA MET A 125 6.28 20.13 4.43
C MET A 125 6.10 21.65 4.32
N LEU A 126 6.96 22.40 5.01
CA LEU A 126 7.01 23.86 4.98
C LEU A 126 8.41 24.31 4.57
N THR A 127 8.47 25.28 3.65
CA THR A 127 9.71 25.94 3.20
C THR A 127 9.57 27.44 3.35
N ASP A 128 10.69 28.15 3.39
CA ASP A 128 10.73 29.60 3.38
C ASP A 128 11.99 30.10 2.67
N LYS A 129 11.83 31.01 1.71
CA LYS A 129 12.94 31.47 0.87
C LYS A 129 14.10 32.14 1.60
N ARG A 130 13.88 32.60 2.84
CA ARG A 130 14.92 33.22 3.68
C ARG A 130 15.73 32.21 4.47
N PHE A 131 15.27 30.97 4.53
CA PHE A 131 15.94 29.84 5.19
C PHE A 131 16.14 28.71 4.17
N PRO A 132 16.87 28.98 3.07
CA PRO A 132 16.75 28.18 1.87
C PRO A 132 17.45 26.81 1.93
N ASP A 133 18.25 26.60 2.97
CA ASP A 133 18.90 25.35 3.35
C ASP A 133 18.05 24.47 4.28
N GLN A 134 16.89 24.96 4.73
CA GLN A 134 16.07 24.31 5.74
C GLN A 134 14.71 23.85 5.18
N LEU A 135 14.25 22.70 5.68
CA LEU A 135 12.91 22.18 5.48
C LEU A 135 12.30 21.85 6.84
N LEU A 136 11.06 22.25 7.08
CA LEU A 136 10.27 21.73 8.20
C LEU A 136 9.37 20.60 7.68
N VAL A 137 9.38 19.45 8.35
CA VAL A 137 8.60 18.27 7.96
C VAL A 137 7.95 17.63 9.19
N GLY A 138 6.67 17.30 9.06
CA GLY A 138 5.93 16.55 10.06
C GLY A 138 6.19 15.06 9.94
N LEU A 139 6.68 14.42 11.01
CA LEU A 139 6.92 12.97 11.06
C LEU A 139 6.20 12.34 12.25
N ASN A 140 5.55 11.19 12.02
CA ASN A 140 4.97 10.37 13.09
C ASN A 140 5.99 9.40 13.73
N LYS A 141 7.25 9.83 13.78
CA LYS A 141 8.41 9.03 14.20
C LYS A 141 8.38 8.68 15.69
N ARG A 142 7.99 9.63 16.55
CA ARG A 142 7.90 9.43 18.00
C ARG A 142 6.63 8.67 18.39
N ASN A 143 5.52 9.05 17.78
CA ASN A 143 4.21 8.48 18.04
C ASN A 143 3.47 8.30 16.70
N PRO A 144 3.07 7.07 16.34
CA PRO A 144 2.41 6.81 15.05
C PRO A 144 1.05 7.51 14.88
N ALA A 145 0.47 8.06 15.95
CA ALA A 145 -0.81 8.76 15.94
C ALA A 145 -0.72 10.28 15.69
N VAL A 146 0.47 10.87 15.75
CA VAL A 146 0.64 12.34 15.61
C VAL A 146 1.91 12.68 14.85
N PHE A 147 1.95 13.85 14.23
CA PHE A 147 3.12 14.30 13.48
C PHE A 147 3.80 15.45 14.23
N ASP A 148 4.94 15.14 14.84
CA ASP A 148 5.85 16.16 15.38
C ASP A 148 6.56 16.85 14.22
N MET A 149 6.91 18.12 14.38
CA MET A 149 7.66 18.86 13.38
C MET A 149 9.15 18.71 13.62
N TYR A 150 9.87 18.37 12.56
CA TYR A 150 11.32 18.27 12.54
C TYR A 150 11.89 19.26 11.54
N ARG A 151 13.04 19.83 11.88
CA ARG A 151 13.85 20.67 11.01
C ARG A 151 14.93 19.84 10.35
N VAL A 152 14.98 19.91 9.03
CA VAL A 152 15.93 19.21 8.17
C VAL A 152 16.89 20.24 7.58
N ASP A 153 18.18 20.01 7.74
CA ASP A 153 19.19 20.62 6.86
C ASP A 153 19.24 19.81 5.56
N ILE A 154 18.87 20.44 4.44
CA ILE A 154 18.69 19.74 3.17
C ILE A 154 20.02 19.15 2.66
N ALA A 155 21.12 19.88 2.86
CA ALA A 155 22.43 19.54 2.29
C ALA A 155 23.13 18.38 3.01
N SER A 156 22.95 18.22 4.31
CA SER A 156 23.48 17.11 5.12
C SER A 156 22.44 16.01 5.36
N GLY A 157 21.15 16.34 5.34
CA GLY A 157 20.07 15.46 5.77
C GLY A 157 19.94 15.35 7.29
N SER A 158 20.63 16.20 8.07
CA SER A 158 20.48 16.19 9.53
C SER A 158 19.07 16.59 9.93
N LEU A 159 18.48 15.83 10.84
CA LEU A 159 17.12 15.99 11.31
C LEU A 159 17.11 16.29 12.81
N GLU A 160 16.51 17.42 13.18
CA GLU A 160 16.34 17.84 14.58
C GLU A 160 14.86 18.01 14.91
N LEU A 161 14.44 17.62 16.11
CA LEU A 161 13.08 17.87 16.58
C LEU A 161 12.91 19.38 16.77
N ASP A 162 11.91 19.97 16.09
CA ASP A 162 11.61 21.41 16.17
C ASP A 162 10.47 21.68 17.14
N THR A 163 9.32 21.03 16.92
CA THR A 163 8.13 21.23 17.74
C THR A 163 7.41 19.90 17.96
N GLU A 164 7.27 19.51 19.22
CA GLU A 164 6.52 18.31 19.60
C GLU A 164 5.01 18.54 19.43
N ASN A 165 4.32 17.54 18.88
CA ASN A 165 2.87 17.52 18.81
C ASN A 165 2.28 17.09 20.17
N PRO A 166 1.47 17.94 20.82
CA PRO A 166 0.91 17.65 22.14
C PRO A 166 -0.15 16.54 22.14
N GLY A 167 -0.60 16.07 20.97
CA GLY A 167 -1.52 14.94 20.84
C GLY A 167 -2.67 15.17 19.86
N ASP A 168 -2.99 16.43 19.56
CA ASP A 168 -4.22 16.84 18.88
C ASP A 168 -3.99 17.77 17.68
N VAL A 169 -2.74 18.10 17.35
CA VAL A 169 -2.40 19.04 16.26
C VAL A 169 -2.36 18.30 14.92
N LEU A 170 -3.10 18.84 13.94
CA LEU A 170 -3.17 18.33 12.56
C LEU A 170 -2.29 19.10 11.58
N GLY A 171 -2.18 20.42 11.77
CA GLY A 171 -1.47 21.33 10.87
C GLY A 171 -0.66 22.38 11.63
N TRP A 172 0.41 22.85 10.99
CA TRP A 172 1.36 23.80 11.56
C TRP A 172 1.52 25.00 10.63
N THR A 173 1.78 26.17 11.20
CA THR A 173 2.00 27.41 10.44
C THR A 173 3.20 28.14 11.02
N THR A 174 4.10 28.57 10.14
CA THR A 174 5.28 29.35 10.50
C THR A 174 5.04 30.84 10.34
N ASP A 175 5.74 31.63 11.15
CA ASP A 175 5.87 33.06 10.94
C ASP A 175 6.94 33.39 9.87
N ASP A 176 7.21 34.69 9.75
CA ASP A 176 8.14 35.26 8.80
C ASP A 176 9.63 34.95 9.11
N ASN A 177 9.92 34.42 10.31
CA ASN A 177 11.24 33.97 10.73
C ASN A 177 11.35 32.43 10.70
N PHE A 178 10.43 31.77 10.00
CA PHE A 178 10.35 30.33 9.84
C PHE A 178 10.27 29.57 11.18
N LYS A 179 9.61 30.21 12.16
CA LYS A 179 9.31 29.65 13.47
C LYS A 179 7.86 29.20 13.52
N ILE A 180 7.62 27.99 14.03
CA ILE A 180 6.26 27.47 14.19
C ILE A 180 5.57 28.29 15.27
N ARG A 181 4.58 29.09 14.87
CA ARG A 181 3.81 29.96 15.77
C ARG A 181 2.30 29.74 15.68
N GLY A 182 1.83 28.95 14.71
CA GLY A 182 0.44 28.53 14.59
C GLY A 182 0.32 27.00 14.59
N ALA A 183 -0.73 26.49 15.22
CA ALA A 183 -1.07 25.07 15.25
C ALA A 183 -2.58 24.90 15.12
N THR A 184 -3.04 24.14 14.12
CA THR A 184 -4.46 23.76 14.00
C THR A 184 -4.65 22.42 14.69
N SER A 185 -5.37 22.44 15.80
CA SER A 185 -5.73 21.28 16.61
C SER A 185 -7.18 20.84 16.37
N MET A 186 -7.48 19.59 16.67
CA MET A 186 -8.84 19.04 16.65
C MET A 186 -9.15 18.40 17.98
N ASN A 187 -10.25 18.82 18.62
CA ASN A 187 -10.71 18.24 19.86
C ASN A 187 -11.34 16.86 19.57
N PRO A 188 -10.78 15.76 20.10
CA PRO A 188 -11.31 14.42 19.85
C PRO A 188 -12.65 14.15 20.55
N ALA A 189 -13.12 15.03 21.44
CA ALA A 189 -14.41 14.85 22.11
C ALA A 189 -15.59 15.32 21.26
N ASP A 190 -15.44 16.45 20.56
CA ASP A 190 -16.54 17.11 19.83
C ASP A 190 -16.22 17.38 18.35
N GLY A 191 -15.00 17.12 17.89
CA GLY A 191 -14.58 17.35 16.50
C GLY A 191 -14.37 18.82 16.15
N SER A 192 -14.44 19.74 17.13
CA SER A 192 -14.12 21.16 16.94
C SER A 192 -12.65 21.33 16.55
N LYS A 193 -12.38 22.31 15.68
CA LYS A 193 -11.02 22.70 15.29
C LYS A 193 -10.63 23.97 16.02
N THR A 194 -9.44 24.01 16.60
CA THR A 194 -8.91 25.22 17.23
C THR A 194 -7.59 25.59 16.62
N LEU A 195 -7.51 26.80 16.07
CA LEU A 195 -6.24 27.43 15.75
C LEU A 195 -5.65 28.00 17.03
N ARG A 196 -4.49 27.49 17.40
CA ARG A 196 -3.65 27.97 18.50
C ARG A 196 -2.51 28.81 17.94
N VAL A 197 -2.09 29.79 18.72
CA VAL A 197 -0.88 30.58 18.44
C VAL A 197 0.02 30.70 19.66
N ARG A 198 1.28 31.05 19.45
CA ARG A 198 2.24 31.40 20.52
C ARG A 198 3.07 32.60 20.09
N ASP A 199 3.64 33.33 21.05
CA ASP A 199 4.41 34.56 20.74
C ASP A 199 5.87 34.28 20.35
N SER A 200 6.40 33.16 20.81
CA SER A 200 7.72 32.64 20.45
C SER A 200 7.74 31.12 20.61
N GLU A 201 8.81 30.46 20.18
CA GLU A 201 8.97 29.00 20.34
C GLU A 201 8.90 28.53 21.80
N ALA A 202 9.34 29.38 22.73
CA ALA A 202 9.34 29.10 24.17
C ALA A 202 8.06 29.54 24.89
N ALA A 203 7.17 30.26 24.21
CA ALA A 203 5.91 30.71 24.80
C ALA A 203 4.87 29.57 24.77
N GLU A 204 4.01 29.56 25.79
CA GLU A 204 2.86 28.67 25.84
C GLU A 204 1.89 28.93 24.67
N TRP A 205 1.21 27.86 24.25
CA TRP A 205 0.13 27.95 23.27
C TRP A 205 -1.10 28.63 23.90
N ARG A 206 -1.75 29.50 23.12
CA ARG A 206 -3.08 30.02 23.42
C ARG A 206 -4.03 29.70 22.28
N ASP A 207 -5.28 29.41 22.62
CA ASP A 207 -6.34 29.29 21.63
C ASP A 207 -6.63 30.67 21.03
N LEU A 208 -6.68 30.76 19.69
CA LEU A 208 -6.99 31.99 18.97
C LEU A 208 -8.44 31.97 18.50
N ILE A 209 -8.80 30.94 17.73
CA ILE A 209 -10.14 30.79 17.14
C ILE A 209 -10.50 29.31 17.20
N THR A 210 -11.70 29.04 17.69
CA THR A 210 -12.31 27.71 17.67
C THR A 210 -13.47 27.71 16.68
N TRP A 211 -13.41 26.79 15.74
CA TRP A 211 -14.51 26.41 14.87
C TRP A 211 -15.19 25.18 15.47
N PRO A 212 -16.45 25.29 15.91
CA PRO A 212 -17.30 24.13 16.16
C PRO A 212 -17.29 23.15 14.98
N GLN A 213 -17.75 21.92 15.21
CA GLN A 213 -17.70 20.87 14.18
C GLN A 213 -18.45 21.26 12.91
N GLU A 214 -19.49 22.08 13.04
CA GLU A 214 -20.35 22.60 11.97
C GLU A 214 -19.76 23.82 11.24
N GLU A 215 -18.56 24.26 11.65
CA GLU A 215 -17.88 25.41 11.10
C GLU A 215 -16.56 24.97 10.43
N GLU A 216 -16.22 25.66 9.36
CA GLU A 216 -15.00 25.44 8.59
C GLU A 216 -14.04 26.62 8.73
N GLY A 217 -12.76 26.30 8.83
CA GLY A 217 -11.72 27.32 8.93
C GLY A 217 -10.32 26.74 9.11
N GLY A 218 -9.35 27.65 9.05
CA GLY A 218 -7.93 27.34 9.20
C GLY A 218 -7.03 28.52 8.83
N PRO A 219 -5.74 28.44 9.17
CA PRO A 219 -4.76 29.46 8.83
C PRO A 219 -4.45 29.47 7.33
N VAL A 220 -4.20 30.67 6.79
CA VAL A 220 -3.64 30.86 5.44
C VAL A 220 -2.16 31.26 5.55
N SER A 221 -1.84 32.33 6.28
CA SER A 221 -0.46 32.79 6.50
C SER A 221 -0.42 33.83 7.62
N PHE A 222 0.71 33.92 8.34
CA PHE A 222 1.00 35.12 9.12
C PHE A 222 1.18 36.31 8.16
N ALA A 223 0.71 37.48 8.61
CA ALA A 223 1.09 38.74 7.99
C ALA A 223 2.54 39.06 8.36
N LYS A 224 3.17 39.95 7.59
CA LYS A 224 4.58 40.32 7.78
C LYS A 224 4.91 40.87 9.17
N ASP A 225 3.95 41.51 9.82
CA ASP A 225 4.12 42.04 11.18
C ASP A 225 4.23 40.95 12.26
N GLY A 226 3.82 39.71 11.96
CA GLY A 226 3.75 38.61 12.92
C GLY A 226 2.75 38.84 14.07
N GLN A 227 1.95 39.92 14.00
CA GLN A 227 0.93 40.31 14.97
C GLN A 227 -0.48 40.06 14.44
N SER A 228 -0.63 39.82 13.14
CA SER A 228 -1.88 39.44 12.51
C SER A 228 -1.73 38.19 11.62
N LEU A 229 -2.84 37.50 11.39
CA LEU A 229 -2.91 36.25 10.65
C LEU A 229 -4.04 36.34 9.62
N TYR A 230 -3.77 35.90 8.39
CA TYR A 230 -4.80 35.61 7.41
C TYR A 230 -5.36 34.22 7.67
N ILE A 231 -6.68 34.11 7.74
CA ILE A 231 -7.40 32.86 7.97
C ILE A 231 -8.54 32.72 6.97
N GLN A 232 -8.93 31.47 6.71
CA GLN A 232 -10.26 31.19 6.18
C GLN A 232 -11.20 30.86 7.33
N SER A 233 -12.45 31.34 7.28
CA SER A 233 -13.43 31.08 8.32
C SER A 233 -14.87 31.19 7.81
N SER A 234 -15.72 30.22 8.16
CA SER A 234 -17.17 30.27 7.98
C SER A 234 -17.92 30.83 9.19
N LEU A 235 -17.24 31.22 10.27
CA LEU A 235 -17.92 31.82 11.43
C LEU A 235 -18.73 33.04 10.99
N GLY A 236 -20.02 33.05 11.30
CA GLY A 236 -20.95 34.12 10.91
C GLY A 236 -21.29 34.19 9.40
N SER A 237 -20.95 33.17 8.61
CA SER A 237 -21.24 33.06 7.18
C SER A 237 -21.57 31.61 6.80
N ASP A 238 -22.25 31.37 5.68
CA ASP A 238 -22.41 29.99 5.18
C ASP A 238 -21.12 29.49 4.51
N THR A 239 -20.50 30.35 3.71
CA THR A 239 -19.23 30.07 3.01
C THR A 239 -18.05 30.62 3.79
N THR A 240 -16.90 29.97 3.64
CA THR A 240 -15.63 30.47 4.20
C THR A 240 -15.19 31.76 3.49
N ARG A 241 -14.70 32.71 4.29
CA ARG A 241 -14.20 34.03 3.86
C ARG A 241 -12.71 34.15 4.21
N LEU A 242 -11.97 34.94 3.44
CA LEU A 242 -10.61 35.33 3.80
C LEU A 242 -10.67 36.52 4.76
N LEU A 243 -10.24 36.29 6.00
CA LEU A 243 -10.20 37.30 7.05
C LEU A 243 -8.76 37.56 7.48
N ARG A 244 -8.47 38.79 7.89
CA ARG A 244 -7.27 39.13 8.67
C ARG A 244 -7.67 39.38 10.11
N VAL A 245 -7.06 38.65 11.03
CA VAL A 245 -7.36 38.72 12.48
C VAL A 245 -6.11 39.08 13.27
N SER A 246 -6.31 39.69 14.45
CA SER A 246 -5.24 39.89 15.43
C SER A 246 -4.77 38.54 15.99
N THR A 247 -3.47 38.38 16.22
CA THR A 247 -2.92 37.21 16.93
C THR A 247 -3.02 37.34 18.44
N ALA A 248 -3.40 38.50 18.98
CA ALA A 248 -3.49 38.71 20.43
C ALA A 248 -4.60 37.87 21.06
N ASP A 249 -5.82 37.97 20.52
CA ASP A 249 -7.03 37.33 21.05
C ASP A 249 -7.97 36.73 19.99
N GLY A 250 -7.72 36.94 18.70
CA GLY A 250 -8.47 36.32 17.60
C GLY A 250 -9.90 36.82 17.41
N SER A 251 -10.46 37.53 18.39
CA SER A 251 -11.82 38.10 18.35
C SER A 251 -11.94 39.33 17.45
N ASP A 252 -10.85 40.06 17.28
CA ASP A 252 -10.82 41.25 16.42
C ASP A 252 -10.58 40.85 14.95
N VAL A 253 -11.66 40.76 14.19
CA VAL A 253 -11.60 40.75 12.72
C VAL A 253 -11.14 42.14 12.28
N LEU A 254 -9.88 42.23 11.88
CA LEU A 254 -9.26 43.49 11.43
C LEU A 254 -9.72 43.86 10.03
N GLU A 255 -9.95 42.85 9.18
CA GLU A 255 -10.33 43.03 7.78
C GLU A 255 -11.03 41.78 7.24
N GLU A 256 -12.15 41.95 6.53
CA GLU A 256 -12.68 40.94 5.62
C GLU A 256 -12.11 41.22 4.23
N VAL A 257 -11.14 40.40 3.80
CA VAL A 257 -10.40 40.62 2.56
C VAL A 257 -11.23 40.19 1.35
N ALA A 258 -11.92 39.05 1.45
CA ALA A 258 -12.74 38.51 0.37
C ALA A 258 -13.77 37.48 0.86
N ALA A 259 -14.91 37.42 0.17
CA ALA A 259 -15.99 36.49 0.40
C ALA A 259 -16.73 36.17 -0.90
N HIS A 260 -17.43 35.04 -0.95
CA HIS A 260 -18.31 34.68 -2.07
C HIS A 260 -19.60 34.04 -1.54
N PRO A 261 -20.79 34.36 -2.09
CA PRO A 261 -22.07 33.96 -1.51
C PRO A 261 -22.43 32.47 -1.67
N LYS A 262 -21.73 31.73 -2.55
CA LYS A 262 -22.07 30.33 -2.89
C LYS A 262 -20.90 29.35 -2.88
N ALA A 263 -19.69 29.83 -2.62
CA ALA A 263 -18.50 29.01 -2.69
C ALA A 263 -17.55 29.40 -1.57
N ASP A 264 -16.91 28.39 -1.02
CA ASP A 264 -15.83 28.57 -0.06
C ASP A 264 -14.61 29.20 -0.73
N LEU A 265 -13.76 29.81 0.10
CA LEU A 265 -12.49 30.36 -0.34
C LEU A 265 -11.64 29.28 -1.03
N GLY A 266 -11.19 29.59 -2.24
CA GLY A 266 -10.27 28.77 -3.00
C GLY A 266 -8.81 29.12 -2.70
N SER A 267 -8.03 29.36 -3.75
CA SER A 267 -6.61 29.68 -3.62
C SER A 267 -6.38 31.15 -3.24
N VAL A 268 -5.37 31.39 -2.42
CA VAL A 268 -4.88 32.73 -2.09
C VAL A 268 -3.48 32.90 -2.67
N LEU A 269 -3.31 33.88 -3.54
CA LEU A 269 -2.00 34.28 -4.06
C LEU A 269 -1.43 35.34 -3.12
N LEU A 270 -0.31 35.02 -2.48
CA LEU A 270 0.42 35.93 -1.59
C LEU A 270 1.72 36.39 -2.24
N ASP A 271 2.11 37.62 -1.93
CA ASP A 271 3.49 38.07 -2.13
C ASP A 271 4.37 37.52 -1.01
N GLU A 272 5.43 36.77 -1.36
CA GLU A 272 6.23 36.05 -0.37
C GLU A 272 7.04 36.98 0.57
N ASP A 273 7.46 38.16 0.10
CA ASP A 273 8.26 39.10 0.90
C ASP A 273 7.41 40.01 1.79
N THR A 274 6.27 40.46 1.26
CA THR A 274 5.39 41.40 1.96
C THR A 274 4.24 40.71 2.68
N ARG A 275 4.00 39.43 2.39
CA ARG A 275 2.86 38.62 2.86
C ARG A 275 1.50 39.23 2.54
N LYS A 276 1.44 40.15 1.56
CA LYS A 276 0.19 40.78 1.12
C LYS A 276 -0.60 39.84 0.24
N VAL A 277 -1.92 39.89 0.37
CA VAL A 277 -2.86 39.21 -0.53
C VAL A 277 -2.87 39.91 -1.88
N LEU A 278 -2.45 39.19 -2.92
CA LEU A 278 -2.40 39.67 -4.29
C LEU A 278 -3.68 39.34 -5.06
N ALA A 279 -4.18 38.11 -4.89
CA ALA A 279 -5.42 37.65 -5.51
C ALA A 279 -6.03 36.50 -4.71
N VAL A 280 -7.33 36.28 -4.88
CA VAL A 280 -8.08 35.16 -4.30
C VAL A 280 -8.92 34.50 -5.36
N SER A 281 -9.22 33.21 -5.21
CA SER A 281 -10.18 32.53 -6.07
C SER A 281 -11.35 31.93 -5.31
N PHE A 282 -12.47 31.78 -6.02
CA PHE A 282 -13.66 31.04 -5.57
C PHE A 282 -14.08 30.09 -6.68
N ASN A 283 -14.66 28.94 -6.33
CA ASN A 283 -15.13 27.98 -7.31
C ASN A 283 -16.53 27.50 -6.95
N TYR A 284 -17.56 28.05 -7.61
CA TYR A 284 -18.90 27.46 -7.55
C TYR A 284 -19.04 26.40 -8.65
N LEU A 285 -19.29 26.81 -9.90
CA LEU A 285 -19.24 25.91 -11.06
C LEU A 285 -17.93 26.02 -11.84
N ARG A 286 -17.31 27.21 -11.84
CA ARG A 286 -16.05 27.52 -12.51
C ARG A 286 -15.15 28.30 -11.55
N THR A 287 -13.84 28.30 -11.80
CA THR A 287 -12.92 29.04 -10.94
C THR A 287 -12.87 30.50 -11.37
N GLU A 288 -13.12 31.40 -10.44
CA GLU A 288 -13.08 32.85 -10.65
C GLU A 288 -11.99 33.45 -9.77
N TRP A 289 -11.06 34.19 -10.38
CA TRP A 289 -10.01 34.92 -9.66
C TRP A 289 -10.38 36.38 -9.50
N THR A 290 -10.26 36.89 -8.27
CA THR A 290 -10.36 38.31 -7.93
C THR A 290 -8.98 38.81 -7.54
N ALA A 291 -8.40 39.69 -8.38
CA ALA A 291 -7.15 40.37 -8.04
C ALA A 291 -7.41 41.54 -7.09
N ILE A 292 -6.70 41.53 -5.96
CA ILE A 292 -6.73 42.60 -4.94
C ILE A 292 -5.65 43.64 -5.24
N ASP A 293 -4.46 43.17 -5.64
CA ASP A 293 -3.35 44.05 -6.01
C ASP A 293 -3.53 44.61 -7.44
N PRO A 294 -3.38 45.93 -7.66
CA PRO A 294 -3.54 46.54 -9.00
C PRO A 294 -2.55 46.05 -10.06
N GLN A 295 -1.32 45.68 -9.68
CA GLN A 295 -0.35 45.16 -10.64
C GLN A 295 -0.72 43.75 -11.08
N VAL A 296 -1.08 42.88 -10.12
CA VAL A 296 -1.58 41.53 -10.42
C VAL A 296 -2.89 41.56 -11.22
N LYS A 297 -3.77 42.53 -10.96
CA LYS A 297 -4.96 42.75 -11.79
C LYS A 297 -4.57 43.01 -13.25
N ALA A 298 -3.61 43.92 -13.48
CA ALA A 298 -3.14 44.23 -14.83
C ALA A 298 -2.42 43.05 -15.50
N ASP A 299 -1.83 42.13 -14.73
CA ASP A 299 -1.24 40.89 -15.23
C ASP A 299 -2.32 39.89 -15.63
N PHE A 300 -3.37 39.70 -14.81
CA PHE A 300 -4.51 38.83 -15.13
C PHE A 300 -5.29 39.31 -16.35
N GLU A 301 -5.44 40.63 -16.54
CA GLU A 301 -6.04 41.21 -17.75
C GLU A 301 -5.23 40.91 -19.02
N VAL A 302 -3.91 40.81 -18.93
CA VAL A 302 -3.07 40.36 -20.06
C VAL A 302 -3.24 38.88 -20.28
N LEU A 303 -3.11 38.07 -19.23
CA LEU A 303 -3.26 36.61 -19.32
C LEU A 303 -4.62 36.20 -19.88
N ALA A 304 -5.70 36.84 -19.47
CA ALA A 304 -7.04 36.59 -20.00
C ALA A 304 -7.18 36.91 -21.50
N ARG A 305 -6.31 37.76 -22.06
CA ARG A 305 -6.28 38.08 -23.50
C ARG A 305 -5.34 37.16 -24.29
N GLU A 306 -4.19 36.79 -23.72
CA GLU A 306 -3.13 36.05 -24.42
C GLU A 306 -3.22 34.53 -24.25
N VAL A 307 -3.77 34.07 -23.12
CA VAL A 307 -3.83 32.65 -22.76
C VAL A 307 -5.26 32.15 -22.93
N PRO A 308 -5.51 31.14 -23.78
CA PRO A 308 -6.85 30.57 -23.92
C PRO A 308 -7.26 29.81 -22.65
N GLY A 309 -8.56 29.74 -22.35
CA GLY A 309 -9.09 28.94 -21.23
C GLY A 309 -9.05 29.64 -19.87
N GLU A 310 -9.34 28.89 -18.81
CA GLU A 310 -9.26 29.38 -17.42
C GLU A 310 -7.81 29.38 -16.95
N ILE A 311 -7.34 30.52 -16.45
CA ILE A 311 -5.96 30.69 -15.98
C ILE A 311 -5.81 30.33 -14.50
N ASN A 312 -4.68 29.71 -14.17
CA ASN A 312 -4.25 29.48 -12.80
C ASN A 312 -2.74 29.66 -12.69
N VAL A 313 -2.28 30.48 -11.73
CA VAL A 313 -0.85 30.65 -11.45
C VAL A 313 -0.38 29.47 -10.60
N SER A 314 0.48 28.62 -11.18
CA SER A 314 0.87 27.32 -10.60
C SER A 314 2.29 27.31 -9.99
N SER A 315 3.12 28.29 -10.31
CA SER A 315 4.47 28.49 -9.76
C SER A 315 4.94 29.92 -9.99
N GLN A 316 5.78 30.45 -9.11
CA GLN A 316 6.38 31.79 -9.20
C GLN A 316 7.88 31.70 -8.91
N SER A 317 8.69 32.57 -9.53
CA SER A 317 10.08 32.79 -9.09
C SER A 317 10.10 33.57 -7.77
N ALA A 318 11.21 33.49 -7.02
CA ALA A 318 11.31 34.10 -5.69
C ALA A 318 11.23 35.64 -5.71
N ASP A 319 11.58 36.27 -6.84
CA ASP A 319 11.43 37.72 -7.09
C ASP A 319 10.05 38.10 -7.65
N ASN A 320 9.17 37.10 -7.79
CA ASN A 320 7.82 37.23 -8.31
C ASN A 320 7.77 37.88 -9.71
N GLN A 321 8.82 37.74 -10.55
CA GLN A 321 8.85 38.30 -11.91
C GLN A 321 8.45 37.29 -13.00
N THR A 322 8.59 36.00 -12.71
CA THR A 322 8.32 34.92 -13.67
C THR A 322 7.27 33.98 -13.10
N TRP A 323 6.19 33.76 -13.84
CA TRP A 323 5.12 32.82 -13.46
C TRP A 323 5.04 31.64 -14.41
N ILE A 324 4.66 30.49 -13.87
CA ILE A 324 4.14 29.38 -14.65
C ILE A 324 2.62 29.42 -14.54
N VAL A 325 1.97 29.71 -15.66
CA VAL A 325 0.51 29.81 -15.78
C VAL A 325 -0.02 28.56 -16.44
N ARG A 326 -0.93 27.88 -15.76
CA ARG A 326 -1.71 26.78 -16.32
C ARG A 326 -2.96 27.37 -17.00
N SER A 327 -3.19 26.92 -18.23
CA SER A 327 -4.43 27.10 -18.98
C SER A 327 -5.26 25.83 -18.85
N LEU A 328 -6.45 25.97 -18.29
CA LEU A 328 -7.44 24.90 -18.14
C LEU A 328 -8.52 25.03 -19.21
N ARG A 329 -8.78 23.90 -19.86
CA ARG A 329 -9.89 23.68 -20.78
C ARG A 329 -10.64 22.44 -20.34
N ASP A 330 -11.87 22.26 -20.80
CA ASP A 330 -12.69 21.06 -20.61
C ASP A 330 -12.55 20.04 -21.74
N ASP A 331 -12.33 20.55 -22.96
CA ASP A 331 -12.24 19.81 -24.20
C ASP A 331 -10.80 19.59 -24.68
N GLY A 332 -9.83 19.58 -23.76
CA GLY A 332 -8.44 19.37 -24.13
C GLY A 332 -7.50 19.36 -22.95
N PRO A 333 -6.30 18.76 -23.13
CA PRO A 333 -5.29 18.72 -22.10
C PRO A 333 -4.93 20.13 -21.63
N SER A 334 -4.45 20.24 -20.39
CA SER A 334 -3.94 21.51 -19.89
C SER A 334 -2.71 21.94 -20.66
N SER A 335 -2.64 23.24 -20.96
CA SER A 335 -1.49 23.91 -21.55
C SER A 335 -0.77 24.71 -20.47
N TYR A 336 0.55 24.84 -20.57
CA TYR A 336 1.35 25.65 -19.67
C TYR A 336 2.06 26.78 -20.40
N TYR A 337 2.16 27.93 -19.75
CA TYR A 337 2.78 29.14 -20.26
C TYR A 337 3.76 29.69 -19.23
N LEU A 338 4.88 30.22 -19.70
CA LEU A 338 5.78 31.05 -18.93
C LEU A 338 5.37 32.52 -19.12
N TYR A 339 5.04 33.20 -18.04
CA TYR A 339 4.64 34.60 -18.07
C TYR A 339 5.73 35.46 -17.42
N ASP A 340 6.34 36.32 -18.23
CA ASP A 340 7.24 37.37 -17.77
C ASP A 340 6.41 38.61 -17.45
N ARG A 341 6.33 38.97 -16.17
CA ARG A 341 5.46 40.06 -15.69
C ARG A 341 5.96 41.44 -16.12
N LYS A 342 7.28 41.61 -16.23
CA LYS A 342 7.89 42.90 -16.57
C LYS A 342 7.59 43.29 -18.02
N SER A 343 7.76 42.36 -18.94
CA SER A 343 7.45 42.51 -20.36
C SER A 343 5.99 42.23 -20.69
N LYS A 344 5.24 41.64 -19.75
CA LYS A 344 3.83 41.24 -19.88
C LYS A 344 3.62 40.29 -21.05
N LYS A 345 4.49 39.30 -21.19
CA LYS A 345 4.47 38.35 -22.30
C LYS A 345 4.23 36.93 -21.80
N ALA A 346 3.16 36.29 -22.28
CA ALA A 346 2.96 34.86 -22.11
C ALA A 346 3.62 34.07 -23.25
N THR A 347 4.47 33.11 -22.89
CA THR A 347 5.14 32.20 -23.84
C THR A 347 4.68 30.77 -23.60
N PHE A 348 4.10 30.14 -24.63
CA PHE A 348 3.67 28.74 -24.53
C PHE A 348 4.86 27.81 -24.24
N LEU A 349 4.67 26.89 -23.29
CA LEU A 349 5.68 25.89 -22.91
C LEU A 349 5.38 24.53 -23.53
N PHE A 350 4.22 23.96 -23.21
CA PHE A 350 3.80 22.66 -23.71
C PHE A 350 2.33 22.37 -23.32
N ASP A 351 1.74 21.42 -24.04
CA ASP A 351 0.52 20.73 -23.63
C ASP A 351 0.87 19.44 -22.87
N THR A 352 0.06 19.07 -21.89
CA THR A 352 0.31 17.87 -21.09
C THR A 352 0.21 16.56 -21.89
N LEU A 353 -0.73 16.50 -22.84
CA LEU A 353 -0.97 15.36 -23.72
C LEU A 353 -1.15 15.86 -25.17
N PRO A 354 -0.07 16.30 -25.86
CA PRO A 354 -0.19 16.95 -27.16
C PRO A 354 -0.76 16.03 -28.26
N GLU A 355 -0.66 14.71 -28.09
CA GLU A 355 -1.29 13.72 -28.98
C GLU A 355 -2.82 13.83 -29.02
N LEU A 356 -3.44 14.41 -27.99
CA LEU A 356 -4.89 14.65 -27.95
C LEU A 356 -5.34 15.80 -28.85
N ALA A 357 -4.44 16.68 -29.32
CA ALA A 357 -4.80 17.86 -30.09
C ALA A 357 -5.49 17.56 -31.43
N LYS A 358 -5.29 16.36 -31.99
CA LYS A 358 -5.94 15.91 -33.24
C LYS A 358 -7.35 15.36 -33.03
N TYR A 359 -7.76 15.11 -31.78
CA TYR A 359 -9.04 14.51 -31.45
C TYR A 359 -10.04 15.58 -31.04
N GLN A 360 -11.29 15.41 -31.46
CA GLN A 360 -12.40 16.20 -30.96
C GLN A 360 -12.86 15.62 -29.62
N MET A 361 -12.95 16.47 -28.60
CA MET A 361 -13.29 16.11 -27.23
C MET A 361 -14.59 16.78 -26.79
N SER A 362 -15.24 16.18 -25.80
CA SER A 362 -16.50 16.68 -25.24
C SER A 362 -16.28 17.94 -24.43
N LYS A 363 -17.24 18.86 -24.50
CA LYS A 363 -17.36 19.97 -23.56
C LYS A 363 -17.97 19.48 -22.25
N MET A 364 -17.63 20.18 -21.17
CA MET A 364 -18.20 19.97 -19.85
C MET A 364 -19.08 21.15 -19.49
N GLU A 365 -20.36 20.90 -19.26
CA GLU A 365 -21.34 21.89 -18.86
C GLU A 365 -21.58 21.82 -17.35
N GLY A 366 -21.41 22.95 -16.66
CA GLY A 366 -21.83 23.07 -15.26
C GLY A 366 -23.35 23.29 -15.19
N VAL A 367 -24.05 22.39 -14.51
CA VAL A 367 -25.51 22.44 -14.33
C VAL A 367 -25.84 22.40 -12.84
N VAL A 368 -26.92 23.07 -12.43
CA VAL A 368 -27.44 22.98 -11.06
C VAL A 368 -28.74 22.20 -11.12
N ILE A 369 -28.76 21.04 -10.48
CA ILE A 369 -29.90 20.12 -10.47
C ILE A 369 -30.55 20.19 -9.10
N LYS A 370 -31.89 20.26 -9.03
CA LYS A 370 -32.60 20.21 -7.76
C LYS A 370 -32.78 18.76 -7.31
N SER A 371 -32.39 18.45 -6.08
CA SER A 371 -32.80 17.22 -5.41
C SER A 371 -34.31 17.23 -5.12
N ARG A 372 -34.85 16.08 -4.73
CA ARG A 372 -36.27 15.90 -4.36
C ARG A 372 -36.74 16.77 -3.20
N ASP A 373 -35.84 17.14 -2.29
CA ASP A 373 -36.10 18.03 -1.17
C ASP A 373 -35.77 19.51 -1.47
N GLY A 374 -35.37 19.81 -2.71
CA GLY A 374 -35.19 21.17 -3.23
C GLY A 374 -33.79 21.76 -3.08
N LEU A 375 -32.81 20.99 -2.57
CA LEU A 375 -31.40 21.38 -2.50
C LEU A 375 -30.81 21.54 -3.92
N ASP A 376 -30.06 22.61 -4.12
CA ASP A 376 -29.34 22.85 -5.37
C ASP A 376 -28.04 22.02 -5.38
N LEU A 377 -27.94 21.06 -6.30
CA LEU A 377 -26.78 20.17 -6.49
C LEU A 377 -25.93 20.67 -7.67
N PRO A 378 -24.73 21.22 -7.42
CA PRO A 378 -23.79 21.58 -8.49
C PRO A 378 -23.26 20.31 -9.18
N CYS A 379 -23.51 20.17 -10.47
CA CYS A 379 -23.14 19.00 -11.25
C CYS A 379 -22.39 19.38 -12.53
N TYR A 380 -21.71 18.42 -13.13
CA TYR A 380 -21.10 18.55 -14.44
C TYR A 380 -21.61 17.49 -15.41
N LEU A 381 -22.16 17.93 -16.54
CA LEU A 381 -22.65 17.09 -17.61
C LEU A 381 -21.70 17.17 -18.81
N SER A 382 -21.23 16.03 -19.29
CA SER A 382 -20.46 15.93 -20.53
C SER A 382 -21.15 14.98 -21.50
N LEU A 383 -21.37 15.44 -22.73
CA LEU A 383 -22.12 14.70 -23.74
C LEU A 383 -21.19 14.15 -24.84
N PRO A 384 -21.49 12.97 -25.41
CA PRO A 384 -20.72 12.40 -26.51
C PRO A 384 -20.79 13.29 -27.76
N VAL A 385 -19.61 13.62 -28.30
CA VAL A 385 -19.50 14.41 -29.53
C VAL A 385 -20.12 13.65 -30.70
N GLY A 386 -20.85 14.35 -31.56
CA GLY A 386 -21.45 13.78 -32.77
C GLY A 386 -22.76 13.03 -32.54
N LYS A 387 -23.25 12.94 -31.29
CA LYS A 387 -24.56 12.37 -30.96
C LYS A 387 -25.54 13.45 -30.53
N GLU A 388 -26.83 13.21 -30.76
CA GLU A 388 -27.87 14.02 -30.15
C GLU A 388 -27.99 13.69 -28.66
N PRO A 389 -28.26 14.67 -27.79
CA PRO A 389 -28.48 14.44 -26.37
C PRO A 389 -29.87 13.84 -26.12
N LYS A 390 -30.08 12.62 -26.64
CA LYS A 390 -31.36 11.92 -26.57
C LYS A 390 -31.16 10.43 -26.33
N ASP A 391 -31.81 9.89 -25.30
CA ASP A 391 -31.83 8.47 -24.96
C ASP A 391 -30.41 7.84 -24.96
N LEU A 392 -29.44 8.58 -24.42
CA LEU A 392 -28.03 8.16 -24.39
C LEU A 392 -27.80 7.19 -23.22
N PRO A 393 -26.96 6.15 -23.40
CA PRO A 393 -26.38 5.46 -22.25
C PRO A 393 -25.61 6.45 -21.37
N LEU A 394 -25.77 6.36 -20.05
CA LEU A 394 -25.19 7.29 -19.08
C LEU A 394 -24.28 6.57 -18.09
N VAL A 395 -23.11 7.16 -17.83
CA VAL A 395 -22.25 6.81 -16.70
C VAL A 395 -22.39 7.90 -15.65
N LEU A 396 -22.94 7.54 -14.50
CA LEU A 396 -22.92 8.36 -13.29
C LEU A 396 -21.54 8.20 -12.64
N PHE A 397 -20.71 9.23 -12.76
CA PHE A 397 -19.35 9.22 -12.25
C PHE A 397 -19.31 9.93 -10.90
N VAL A 398 -19.20 9.14 -9.82
CA VAL A 398 -19.29 9.62 -8.44
C VAL A 398 -17.89 9.81 -7.85
N HIS A 399 -17.58 11.02 -7.39
CA HIS A 399 -16.30 11.31 -6.76
C HIS A 399 -16.17 10.67 -5.38
N GLY A 400 -14.92 10.36 -5.00
CA GLY A 400 -14.54 9.93 -3.66
C GLY A 400 -14.48 11.08 -2.65
N GLY A 401 -14.19 10.77 -1.39
CA GLY A 401 -14.22 11.72 -0.28
C GLY A 401 -14.84 11.07 0.96
N PRO A 402 -16.07 11.45 1.36
CA PRO A 402 -17.05 12.22 0.58
C PRO A 402 -16.88 13.73 0.65
N TRP A 403 -16.14 14.25 1.64
CA TRP A 403 -15.89 15.69 1.82
C TRP A 403 -14.83 16.23 0.84
N ALA A 404 -15.09 16.01 -0.44
CA ALA A 404 -14.33 16.51 -1.58
C ALA A 404 -15.34 17.05 -2.61
N ARG A 405 -14.91 17.28 -3.85
CA ARG A 405 -15.78 17.70 -4.96
C ARG A 405 -15.15 17.43 -6.30
N ASP A 406 -15.98 17.36 -7.33
CA ASP A 406 -15.56 17.56 -8.71
C ASP A 406 -15.52 19.07 -9.06
N ALA A 407 -14.76 19.40 -10.10
CA ALA A 407 -14.63 20.76 -10.63
C ALA A 407 -14.63 20.75 -12.15
N TRP A 408 -15.01 21.87 -12.75
CA TRP A 408 -14.96 22.04 -14.20
C TRP A 408 -13.53 21.89 -14.73
N GLY A 409 -13.38 21.21 -15.87
CA GLY A 409 -12.12 21.11 -16.60
C GLY A 409 -11.88 19.73 -17.22
N PHE A 410 -10.73 19.59 -17.87
CA PHE A 410 -10.36 18.36 -18.56
C PHE A 410 -10.19 17.20 -17.57
N ASN A 411 -10.99 16.16 -17.78
CA ASN A 411 -10.91 14.91 -17.07
C ASN A 411 -10.80 13.76 -18.09
N PRO A 412 -9.67 13.03 -18.14
CA PRO A 412 -9.45 12.02 -19.18
C PRO A 412 -10.40 10.82 -19.05
N THR A 413 -10.92 10.52 -17.85
CA THR A 413 -11.94 9.48 -17.63
C THR A 413 -13.28 9.90 -18.24
N VAL A 414 -13.68 11.16 -18.05
CA VAL A 414 -14.90 11.72 -18.65
C VAL A 414 -14.78 11.70 -20.18
N GLN A 415 -13.64 12.14 -20.73
CA GLN A 415 -13.39 12.11 -22.17
C GLN A 415 -13.38 10.69 -22.73
N TRP A 416 -12.91 9.72 -21.95
CA TRP A 416 -13.00 8.31 -22.30
C TRP A 416 -14.47 7.85 -22.40
N PHE A 417 -15.29 8.11 -21.38
CA PHE A 417 -16.71 7.75 -21.43
C PHE A 417 -17.45 8.41 -22.59
N THR A 418 -17.28 9.71 -22.79
CA THR A 418 -17.97 10.43 -23.86
C THR A 418 -17.48 10.03 -25.25
N ASN A 419 -16.20 9.70 -25.40
CA ASN A 419 -15.69 9.14 -26.64
C ASN A 419 -16.25 7.73 -26.92
N ARG A 420 -16.64 6.96 -25.91
CA ARG A 420 -17.32 5.65 -26.07
C ARG A 420 -18.79 5.79 -26.44
N GLY A 421 -19.31 7.01 -26.39
CA GLY A 421 -20.68 7.34 -26.74
C GLY A 421 -21.62 7.43 -25.54
N TYR A 422 -21.08 7.52 -24.32
CA TYR A 422 -21.84 7.66 -23.09
C TYR A 422 -22.00 9.13 -22.69
N ALA A 423 -23.16 9.53 -22.18
CA ALA A 423 -23.24 10.73 -21.36
C ALA A 423 -22.51 10.48 -20.04
N CYS A 424 -21.80 11.47 -19.52
CA CYS A 424 -21.15 11.40 -18.21
C CYS A 424 -21.72 12.50 -17.31
N LEU A 425 -22.24 12.10 -16.15
CA LEU A 425 -22.79 13.02 -15.16
C LEU A 425 -21.99 12.89 -13.86
N GLN A 426 -21.45 14.02 -13.39
CA GLN A 426 -20.64 14.14 -12.19
C GLN A 426 -21.36 15.02 -11.16
N PRO A 427 -22.07 14.44 -10.20
CA PRO A 427 -22.75 15.21 -9.17
C PRO A 427 -21.81 15.56 -8.02
N ASN A 428 -21.83 16.81 -7.58
CA ASN A 428 -21.46 17.14 -6.20
C ASN A 428 -22.72 16.97 -5.35
N TYR A 429 -22.85 15.81 -4.73
CA TYR A 429 -23.94 15.47 -3.81
C TYR A 429 -23.77 16.21 -2.48
N ARG A 430 -24.84 16.34 -1.67
CA ARG A 430 -24.75 16.95 -0.34
C ARG A 430 -23.64 16.31 0.49
N GLY A 431 -22.87 17.09 1.23
CA GLY A 431 -21.61 16.60 1.83
C GLY A 431 -20.35 16.87 1.01
N SER A 432 -20.48 17.32 -0.25
CA SER A 432 -19.32 17.81 -1.00
C SER A 432 -18.80 19.11 -0.39
N SER A 433 -17.47 19.26 -0.29
CA SER A 433 -16.83 20.47 0.22
C SER A 433 -16.89 21.61 -0.81
N GLY A 434 -16.73 22.87 -0.38
CA GLY A 434 -16.52 24.00 -1.30
C GLY A 434 -17.78 24.80 -1.64
N PHE A 435 -18.94 24.40 -1.14
CA PHE A 435 -20.26 24.97 -1.44
C PHE A 435 -20.94 25.59 -0.20
N GLY A 436 -20.15 25.87 0.85
CA GLY A 436 -20.66 26.36 2.13
C GLY A 436 -20.97 25.24 3.12
N LYS A 437 -20.93 25.59 4.41
CA LYS A 437 -21.11 24.64 5.51
C LYS A 437 -22.49 24.02 5.52
N SER A 438 -23.54 24.74 5.11
CA SER A 438 -24.89 24.16 5.04
C SER A 438 -24.96 23.01 4.05
N PHE A 439 -24.29 23.13 2.89
CA PHE A 439 -24.23 22.05 1.89
C PHE A 439 -23.37 20.88 2.37
N LEU A 440 -22.26 21.17 3.03
CA LEU A 440 -21.36 20.18 3.62
C LEU A 440 -22.06 19.35 4.72
N HIS A 441 -22.74 20.02 5.65
CA HIS A 441 -23.39 19.35 6.79
C HIS A 441 -24.73 18.71 6.43
N ALA A 442 -25.33 19.06 5.28
CA ALA A 442 -26.48 18.33 4.76
C ALA A 442 -26.16 16.85 4.46
N GLY A 443 -24.88 16.48 4.30
CA GLY A 443 -24.45 15.09 4.16
C GLY A 443 -24.24 14.34 5.49
N ASP A 444 -24.32 15.01 6.63
CA ASP A 444 -24.05 14.37 7.91
C ASP A 444 -25.13 13.33 8.25
N ARG A 445 -24.66 12.11 8.56
CA ARG A 445 -25.45 10.90 8.84
C ARG A 445 -26.32 10.43 7.68
N GLN A 446 -25.95 10.79 6.44
CA GLN A 446 -26.71 10.46 5.23
C GLN A 446 -26.10 9.33 4.37
N TRP A 447 -25.03 8.66 4.84
CA TRP A 447 -24.42 7.55 4.11
C TRP A 447 -25.40 6.38 3.91
N GLY A 448 -25.33 5.75 2.73
CA GLY A 448 -26.09 4.53 2.43
C GLY A 448 -27.52 4.82 2.02
N VAL A 449 -28.47 4.64 2.94
CA VAL A 449 -29.92 4.83 2.67
C VAL A 449 -30.40 6.26 2.88
N GLY A 450 -29.49 7.19 3.19
CA GLY A 450 -29.82 8.59 3.40
C GLY A 450 -29.79 9.43 2.12
N ASP A 451 -29.94 10.74 2.29
CA ASP A 451 -30.16 11.65 1.18
C ASP A 451 -28.95 11.82 0.25
N MET A 452 -27.73 11.48 0.69
CA MET A 452 -26.55 11.49 -0.19
C MET A 452 -26.72 10.52 -1.37
N GLN A 453 -27.32 9.35 -1.14
CA GLN A 453 -27.59 8.39 -2.23
C GLN A 453 -28.84 8.79 -3.03
N HIS A 454 -29.79 9.49 -2.39
CA HIS A 454 -30.94 10.04 -3.10
C HIS A 454 -30.58 11.19 -4.03
N ASP A 455 -29.60 12.03 -3.67
CA ASP A 455 -29.05 13.04 -4.57
C ASP A 455 -28.54 12.39 -5.87
N LEU A 456 -27.80 11.28 -5.75
CA LEU A 456 -27.32 10.49 -6.91
C LEU A 456 -28.47 9.91 -7.74
N THR A 457 -29.55 9.49 -7.09
CA THR A 457 -30.77 9.01 -7.77
C THR A 457 -31.46 10.15 -8.51
N ASP A 458 -31.57 11.32 -7.88
CA ASP A 458 -32.28 12.48 -8.39
C ASP A 458 -31.57 13.09 -9.60
N VAL A 459 -30.24 13.14 -9.60
CA VAL A 459 -29.49 13.64 -10.77
C VAL A 459 -29.61 12.71 -11.98
N VAL A 460 -29.68 11.40 -11.78
CA VAL A 460 -29.95 10.44 -12.87
C VAL A 460 -31.38 10.63 -13.37
N GLN A 461 -32.36 10.71 -12.46
CA GLN A 461 -33.76 10.91 -12.84
C GLN A 461 -33.95 12.22 -13.61
N TRP A 462 -33.27 13.29 -13.19
CA TRP A 462 -33.25 14.55 -13.94
C TRP A 462 -32.75 14.35 -15.37
N ALA A 463 -31.66 13.61 -15.58
CA ALA A 463 -31.14 13.35 -16.93
C ALA A 463 -32.11 12.53 -17.79
N VAL A 464 -32.84 11.58 -17.18
CA VAL A 464 -33.91 10.82 -17.85
C VAL A 464 -35.09 11.73 -18.20
N ASP A 465 -35.52 12.59 -17.28
CA ASP A 465 -36.66 13.51 -17.48
C ASP A 465 -36.37 14.58 -18.54
N GLN A 466 -35.10 15.02 -18.66
CA GLN A 466 -34.65 15.87 -19.76
C GLN A 466 -34.60 15.13 -21.12
N GLY A 467 -34.84 13.81 -21.13
CA GLY A 467 -34.72 12.95 -22.30
C GLY A 467 -33.27 12.69 -22.72
N ILE A 468 -32.29 13.07 -21.91
CA ILE A 468 -30.86 12.92 -22.21
C ILE A 468 -30.43 11.46 -22.05
N ALA A 469 -30.85 10.82 -20.97
CA ALA A 469 -30.43 9.47 -20.59
C ALA A 469 -31.52 8.42 -20.87
N ASP A 470 -31.11 7.27 -21.41
CA ASP A 470 -31.96 6.08 -21.50
C ASP A 470 -32.07 5.44 -20.09
N PRO A 471 -33.26 5.36 -19.48
CA PRO A 471 -33.43 4.84 -18.13
C PRO A 471 -33.03 3.36 -17.99
N ALA A 472 -32.95 2.61 -19.10
CA ALA A 472 -32.48 1.22 -19.07
C ALA A 472 -30.95 1.08 -19.17
N LYS A 473 -30.22 2.18 -19.38
CA LYS A 473 -28.77 2.18 -19.66
C LYS A 473 -28.03 3.20 -18.80
N VAL A 474 -28.13 3.03 -17.49
CA VAL A 474 -27.37 3.81 -16.51
C VAL A 474 -26.36 2.90 -15.84
N ALA A 475 -25.09 3.28 -15.86
CA ALA A 475 -24.04 2.67 -15.04
C ALA A 475 -23.62 3.62 -13.92
N ILE A 476 -23.21 3.08 -12.78
CA ILE A 476 -22.57 3.83 -11.71
C ILE A 476 -21.08 3.46 -11.62
N TYR A 477 -20.22 4.46 -11.51
CA TYR A 477 -18.77 4.30 -11.49
C TYR A 477 -18.19 5.24 -10.44
N GLY A 478 -17.34 4.74 -9.54
CA GLY A 478 -16.71 5.60 -8.55
C GLY A 478 -15.58 4.93 -7.79
N GLY A 479 -14.76 5.77 -7.14
CA GLY A 479 -13.63 5.34 -6.32
C GLY A 479 -13.73 5.79 -4.86
N SER A 480 -13.21 5.01 -3.92
CA SER A 480 -13.24 5.34 -2.48
C SER A 480 -14.69 5.48 -1.99
N TYR A 481 -15.10 6.61 -1.42
CA TYR A 481 -16.54 6.86 -1.17
C TYR A 481 -17.40 6.71 -2.44
N GLY A 482 -16.92 7.08 -3.63
CA GLY A 482 -17.63 6.82 -4.88
C GLY A 482 -17.77 5.33 -5.20
N GLY A 483 -16.84 4.49 -4.73
CA GLY A 483 -16.93 3.03 -4.76
C GLY A 483 -17.98 2.51 -3.78
N TYR A 484 -18.00 3.05 -2.55
CA TYR A 484 -19.10 2.82 -1.61
C TYR A 484 -20.46 3.24 -2.19
N ALA A 485 -20.57 4.41 -2.81
CA ALA A 485 -21.78 4.91 -3.45
C ALA A 485 -22.20 4.02 -4.64
N THR A 486 -21.23 3.42 -5.34
CA THR A 486 -21.48 2.39 -6.36
C THR A 486 -22.11 1.15 -5.72
N LEU A 487 -21.50 0.59 -4.69
CA LEU A 487 -22.04 -0.57 -3.96
C LEU A 487 -23.42 -0.25 -3.35
N ALA A 488 -23.57 0.90 -2.72
CA ALA A 488 -24.81 1.38 -2.12
C ALA A 488 -25.90 1.60 -3.17
N GLY A 489 -25.57 2.17 -4.33
CA GLY A 489 -26.51 2.33 -5.44
C GLY A 489 -27.03 1.00 -5.96
N LEU A 490 -26.13 0.05 -6.22
CA LEU A 490 -26.53 -1.30 -6.65
C LEU A 490 -27.31 -2.10 -5.59
N THR A 491 -27.26 -1.66 -4.34
CA THR A 491 -27.87 -2.34 -3.19
C THR A 491 -29.21 -1.74 -2.79
N PHE A 492 -29.31 -0.41 -2.76
CA PHE A 492 -30.46 0.33 -2.23
C PHE A 492 -31.34 0.92 -3.34
N THR A 493 -30.79 1.12 -4.55
CA THR A 493 -31.54 1.52 -5.75
C THR A 493 -31.19 0.64 -6.96
N PRO A 494 -31.27 -0.71 -6.82
CA PRO A 494 -30.77 -1.65 -7.84
C PRO A 494 -31.43 -1.48 -9.22
N GLU A 495 -32.70 -1.08 -9.25
CA GLU A 495 -33.47 -0.91 -10.49
C GLU A 495 -33.00 0.30 -11.34
N LEU A 496 -32.23 1.21 -10.75
CA LEU A 496 -31.74 2.40 -11.45
C LEU A 496 -30.57 2.09 -12.39
N TYR A 497 -29.80 1.04 -12.10
CA TYR A 497 -28.52 0.78 -12.75
C TYR A 497 -28.54 -0.55 -13.50
N CYS A 498 -27.91 -0.61 -14.66
CA CYS A 498 -27.73 -1.85 -15.42
C CYS A 498 -26.38 -2.55 -15.15
N CYS A 499 -25.41 -1.83 -14.57
CA CYS A 499 -24.11 -2.35 -14.13
C CYS A 499 -23.38 -1.32 -13.25
N GLY A 500 -22.32 -1.73 -12.54
CA GLY A 500 -21.48 -0.81 -11.76
C GLY A 500 -20.00 -1.16 -11.74
N VAL A 501 -19.18 -0.17 -11.38
CA VAL A 501 -17.73 -0.28 -11.24
C VAL A 501 -17.28 0.37 -9.93
N ASP A 502 -16.93 -0.46 -8.97
CA ASP A 502 -16.39 -0.10 -7.67
C ASP A 502 -14.85 -0.13 -7.69
N ILE A 503 -14.23 0.99 -7.31
CA ILE A 503 -12.78 1.10 -7.17
C ILE A 503 -12.46 1.45 -5.71
N VAL A 504 -11.74 0.58 -5.01
CA VAL A 504 -11.32 0.79 -3.62
C VAL A 504 -12.45 1.29 -2.68
N GLY A 505 -13.67 0.81 -2.90
CA GLY A 505 -14.85 1.18 -2.12
C GLY A 505 -14.99 0.37 -0.83
N PRO A 506 -15.28 1.00 0.32
CA PRO A 506 -15.61 0.26 1.52
C PRO A 506 -16.97 -0.42 1.35
N SER A 507 -17.07 -1.68 1.75
CA SER A 507 -18.31 -2.46 1.68
C SER A 507 -18.98 -2.62 3.04
N HIS A 508 -18.22 -2.40 4.12
CA HIS A 508 -18.68 -2.51 5.49
C HIS A 508 -18.09 -1.39 6.38
N VAL A 509 -18.93 -0.44 6.79
CA VAL A 509 -18.48 0.83 7.37
C VAL A 509 -17.83 0.65 8.74
N LYS A 510 -18.27 -0.32 9.55
CA LYS A 510 -17.60 -0.64 10.83
C LYS A 510 -16.18 -1.18 10.66
N THR A 511 -15.92 -2.01 9.65
CA THR A 511 -14.56 -2.55 9.41
C THR A 511 -13.67 -1.48 8.78
N LEU A 512 -14.22 -0.60 7.95
CA LEU A 512 -13.56 0.64 7.55
C LEU A 512 -13.08 1.42 8.78
N PHE A 513 -13.98 1.73 9.73
CA PHE A 513 -13.64 2.50 10.94
C PHE A 513 -12.57 1.81 11.80
N GLN A 514 -12.62 0.48 11.92
CA GLN A 514 -11.64 -0.32 12.63
C GLN A 514 -10.27 -0.37 11.95
N SER A 515 -10.21 -0.07 10.66
CA SER A 515 -9.00 -0.12 9.84
C SER A 515 -8.30 1.22 9.66
N ILE A 516 -8.88 2.30 10.22
CA ILE A 516 -8.33 3.65 10.15
C ILE A 516 -6.93 3.68 10.77
N PRO A 517 -5.91 4.19 10.05
CA PRO A 517 -4.55 4.32 10.57
C PRO A 517 -4.49 5.15 11.86
N ALA A 518 -3.50 4.87 12.71
CA ALA A 518 -3.38 5.52 14.02
C ALA A 518 -3.35 7.06 13.95
N TYR A 519 -2.71 7.66 12.94
CA TYR A 519 -2.63 9.12 12.79
C TYR A 519 -3.92 9.78 12.30
N TRP A 520 -4.96 9.01 11.99
CA TRP A 520 -6.31 9.51 11.78
C TRP A 520 -7.15 9.50 13.06
N ALA A 521 -6.59 9.09 14.20
CA ALA A 521 -7.30 9.06 15.48
C ALA A 521 -8.02 10.39 15.81
N PRO A 522 -7.43 11.59 15.59
CA PRO A 522 -8.17 12.84 15.83
C PRO A 522 -9.38 12.99 14.89
N MET A 523 -9.25 12.55 13.63
CA MET A 523 -10.34 12.62 12.63
C MET A 523 -11.42 11.56 12.85
N LYS A 524 -11.16 10.50 13.63
CA LYS A 524 -12.14 9.44 13.90
C LYS A 524 -13.43 10.00 14.52
N GLN A 525 -13.31 10.99 15.42
CA GLN A 525 -14.49 11.61 16.01
C GLN A 525 -15.34 12.35 14.97
N MET A 526 -14.70 13.04 14.02
CA MET A 526 -15.41 13.66 12.91
C MET A 526 -16.17 12.62 12.08
N LEU A 527 -15.58 11.45 11.80
CA LEU A 527 -16.28 10.36 11.12
C LEU A 527 -17.48 9.84 11.93
N VAL A 528 -17.33 9.67 13.25
CA VAL A 528 -18.44 9.27 14.14
C VAL A 528 -19.59 10.27 14.09
N ILE A 529 -19.29 11.56 14.11
CA ILE A 529 -20.30 12.62 14.07
C ILE A 529 -21.01 12.65 12.71
N ARG A 530 -20.23 12.62 11.62
CA ARG A 530 -20.71 12.82 10.25
C ARG A 530 -21.24 11.55 9.58
N VAL A 531 -20.93 10.34 10.07
CA VAL A 531 -21.43 9.07 9.51
C VAL A 531 -22.34 8.35 10.51
N GLY A 532 -22.00 8.41 11.80
CA GLY A 532 -22.62 7.64 12.88
C GLY A 532 -21.61 6.71 13.56
N ASP A 533 -21.85 6.37 14.82
CA ASP A 533 -21.01 5.43 15.57
C ASP A 533 -21.30 3.98 15.17
N VAL A 534 -20.83 3.58 14.00
CA VAL A 534 -21.01 2.22 13.46
C VAL A 534 -20.30 1.13 14.27
N GLU A 535 -19.36 1.50 15.15
CA GLU A 535 -18.68 0.54 16.01
C GLU A 535 -19.55 0.17 17.21
N ALA A 536 -20.18 1.17 17.84
CA ALA A 536 -21.08 1.00 18.98
C ALA A 536 -22.53 0.66 18.58
N ASP A 537 -22.99 1.11 17.42
CA ASP A 537 -24.35 0.93 16.92
C ASP A 537 -24.39 -0.03 15.71
N ASP A 538 -24.68 -1.30 16.00
CA ASP A 538 -24.78 -2.35 14.96
C ASP A 538 -25.98 -2.12 14.02
N GLU A 539 -27.04 -1.45 14.48
CA GLU A 539 -28.21 -1.18 13.65
C GLU A 539 -27.86 -0.15 12.56
N VAL A 540 -27.19 0.94 12.94
CA VAL A 540 -26.69 1.93 11.98
C VAL A 540 -25.70 1.28 11.01
N ASN A 541 -24.73 0.50 11.51
CA ASN A 541 -23.76 -0.20 10.66
C ASN A 541 -24.44 -1.11 9.64
N ARG A 542 -25.39 -1.94 10.07
CA ARG A 542 -26.14 -2.84 9.18
C ARG A 542 -26.97 -2.09 8.17
N ARG A 543 -27.61 -0.99 8.58
CA ARG A 543 -28.47 -0.20 7.71
C ARG A 543 -27.71 0.42 6.55
N ILE A 544 -26.50 0.92 6.78
CA ILE A 544 -25.75 1.68 5.78
C ILE A 544 -24.75 0.84 4.98
N SER A 545 -24.23 -0.26 5.54
CA SER A 545 -23.19 -1.06 4.90
C SER A 545 -23.74 -1.99 3.79
N PRO A 546 -23.30 -1.83 2.52
CA PRO A 546 -23.78 -2.67 1.41
C PRO A 546 -23.59 -4.18 1.62
N LEU A 547 -22.55 -4.60 2.35
CA LEU A 547 -22.25 -6.01 2.62
C LEU A 547 -23.43 -6.78 3.26
N TYR A 548 -24.28 -6.14 4.06
CA TYR A 548 -25.43 -6.81 4.68
C TYR A 548 -26.63 -6.99 3.75
N HIS A 549 -26.63 -6.32 2.61
CA HIS A 549 -27.77 -6.22 1.70
C HIS A 549 -27.44 -6.72 0.29
N ILE A 550 -26.34 -7.47 0.14
CA ILE A 550 -25.84 -7.98 -1.16
C ILE A 550 -26.89 -8.72 -1.99
N ASP A 551 -27.92 -9.29 -1.36
CA ASP A 551 -29.02 -9.96 -2.05
C ASP A 551 -29.77 -9.04 -2.99
N ASN A 552 -29.71 -7.73 -2.77
CA ASN A 552 -30.33 -6.73 -3.63
C ASN A 552 -29.51 -6.45 -4.90
N ILE A 553 -28.22 -6.79 -4.92
CA ILE A 553 -27.36 -6.56 -6.09
C ILE A 553 -27.73 -7.58 -7.16
N LYS A 554 -28.44 -7.15 -8.20
CA LYS A 554 -28.90 -8.00 -9.31
C LYS A 554 -28.16 -7.78 -10.63
N VAL A 555 -27.32 -6.75 -10.70
CA VAL A 555 -26.64 -6.36 -11.92
C VAL A 555 -25.14 -6.62 -11.86
N PRO A 556 -24.48 -6.76 -13.03
CA PRO A 556 -23.04 -6.99 -13.10
C PRO A 556 -22.22 -5.90 -12.40
N LEU A 557 -21.18 -6.31 -11.67
CA LEU A 557 -20.29 -5.43 -10.93
C LEU A 557 -18.81 -5.78 -11.20
N ILE A 558 -18.00 -4.77 -11.49
CA ILE A 558 -16.53 -4.85 -11.36
C ILE A 558 -16.12 -4.27 -10.01
N ILE A 559 -15.27 -5.00 -9.28
CA ILE A 559 -14.56 -4.52 -8.10
C ILE A 559 -13.07 -4.47 -8.44
N ALA A 560 -12.42 -3.34 -8.18
CA ALA A 560 -10.98 -3.18 -8.38
C ALA A 560 -10.30 -2.61 -7.12
N GLN A 561 -9.20 -3.24 -6.69
CA GLN A 561 -8.55 -2.94 -5.42
C GLN A 561 -7.02 -2.95 -5.55
N GLY A 562 -6.34 -2.00 -4.90
CA GLY A 562 -4.89 -2.11 -4.65
C GLY A 562 -4.61 -2.90 -3.38
N ALA A 563 -3.64 -3.82 -3.43
CA ALA A 563 -3.33 -4.70 -2.29
C ALA A 563 -2.68 -3.97 -1.11
N ASN A 564 -2.01 -2.84 -1.37
CA ASN A 564 -1.33 -2.04 -0.38
C ASN A 564 -2.18 -0.84 0.07
N ASP A 565 -3.47 -0.81 -0.28
CA ASP A 565 -4.38 0.29 0.09
C ASP A 565 -4.48 0.41 1.61
N PRO A 566 -4.02 1.54 2.18
CA PRO A 566 -4.01 1.69 3.61
C PRO A 566 -5.23 2.42 4.16
N ARG A 567 -6.08 2.97 3.29
CA ARG A 567 -7.30 3.71 3.63
C ARG A 567 -8.51 2.81 3.64
N VAL A 568 -8.71 2.08 2.54
CA VAL A 568 -9.77 1.08 2.37
C VAL A 568 -9.06 -0.24 2.16
N LYS A 569 -8.80 -0.94 3.27
CA LYS A 569 -8.00 -2.17 3.25
C LYS A 569 -8.59 -3.16 2.25
N LYS A 570 -7.72 -3.93 1.61
CA LYS A 570 -8.09 -5.03 0.70
C LYS A 570 -9.22 -5.93 1.22
N ALA A 571 -9.30 -6.14 2.53
CA ALA A 571 -10.35 -6.90 3.19
C ALA A 571 -11.77 -6.42 2.83
N GLU A 572 -11.96 -5.12 2.58
CA GLU A 572 -13.25 -4.53 2.16
C GLU A 572 -13.71 -5.05 0.80
N ALA A 573 -12.79 -5.17 -0.16
CA ALA A 573 -13.08 -5.75 -1.48
C ALA A 573 -13.21 -7.28 -1.42
N ASP A 574 -12.36 -7.95 -0.62
CA ASP A 574 -12.39 -9.41 -0.45
C ASP A 574 -13.73 -9.89 0.11
N GLN A 575 -14.22 -9.26 1.18
CA GLN A 575 -15.40 -9.73 1.89
C GLN A 575 -16.67 -9.62 1.02
N ILE A 576 -16.82 -8.52 0.27
CA ILE A 576 -17.97 -8.33 -0.61
C ILE A 576 -17.90 -9.27 -1.81
N PHE A 577 -16.71 -9.46 -2.40
CA PHE A 577 -16.53 -10.39 -3.51
C PHE A 577 -16.86 -11.82 -3.10
N GLU A 578 -16.30 -12.31 -1.99
CA GLU A 578 -16.57 -13.67 -1.53
C GLU A 578 -18.04 -13.86 -1.16
N ALA A 579 -18.69 -12.85 -0.56
CA ALA A 579 -20.11 -12.91 -0.23
C ALA A 579 -21.02 -12.92 -1.47
N MET A 580 -20.69 -12.13 -2.50
CA MET A 580 -21.40 -12.14 -3.79
C MET A 580 -21.18 -13.45 -4.56
N LYS A 581 -19.94 -13.94 -4.59
CA LYS A 581 -19.56 -15.20 -5.25
C LYS A 581 -20.24 -16.40 -4.61
N ALA A 582 -20.36 -16.43 -3.28
CA ALA A 582 -21.07 -17.50 -2.57
C ALA A 582 -22.57 -17.57 -2.92
N LYS A 583 -23.12 -16.51 -3.51
CA LYS A 583 -24.51 -16.40 -3.96
C LYS A 583 -24.67 -16.41 -5.49
N ASP A 584 -23.60 -16.75 -6.21
CA ASP A 584 -23.55 -16.77 -7.68
C ASP A 584 -24.00 -15.43 -8.33
N LEU A 585 -23.73 -14.30 -7.67
CA LEU A 585 -24.02 -12.97 -8.20
C LEU A 585 -22.96 -12.57 -9.26
N PRO A 586 -23.34 -11.78 -10.29
CA PRO A 586 -22.43 -11.42 -11.38
C PRO A 586 -21.39 -10.40 -10.94
N VAL A 587 -20.23 -10.88 -10.46
CA VAL A 587 -19.13 -10.05 -9.99
C VAL A 587 -17.79 -10.46 -10.60
N GLU A 588 -17.00 -9.46 -10.99
CA GLU A 588 -15.60 -9.59 -11.40
C GLU A 588 -14.72 -8.85 -10.39
N TYR A 589 -13.63 -9.49 -9.93
CA TYR A 589 -12.70 -8.88 -8.97
C TYR A 589 -11.27 -8.83 -9.53
N TYR A 590 -10.70 -7.62 -9.52
CA TYR A 590 -9.35 -7.32 -9.97
C TYR A 590 -8.51 -6.74 -8.82
N LEU A 591 -7.53 -7.52 -8.39
CA LEU A 591 -6.57 -7.12 -7.37
C LEU A 591 -5.23 -6.76 -7.98
N TYR A 592 -4.74 -5.57 -7.67
CA TYR A 592 -3.48 -5.04 -8.14
C TYR A 592 -2.46 -5.02 -6.99
N THR A 593 -1.52 -5.97 -7.03
CA THR A 593 -0.67 -6.35 -5.88
C THR A 593 0.40 -5.32 -5.49
N ASP A 594 0.67 -4.40 -6.38
CA ASP A 594 1.74 -3.40 -6.36
C ASP A 594 1.16 -1.97 -6.36
N GLU A 595 -0.11 -1.86 -6.00
CA GLU A 595 -0.88 -0.63 -5.94
C GLU A 595 -1.56 -0.45 -4.58
N GLY A 596 -1.97 0.80 -4.30
CA GLY A 596 -2.52 1.25 -3.03
C GLY A 596 -3.96 1.73 -3.12
N HIS A 597 -4.25 2.92 -2.56
CA HIS A 597 -5.56 3.56 -2.66
C HIS A 597 -5.80 4.19 -4.02
N GLY A 598 -5.93 3.29 -4.99
CA GLY A 598 -5.60 3.58 -6.34
C GLY A 598 -4.13 3.22 -6.62
N PHE A 599 -3.50 3.91 -7.56
CA PHE A 599 -3.29 3.16 -8.77
C PHE A 599 -1.93 3.60 -9.56
N ALA A 600 -0.87 4.16 -8.98
CA ALA A 600 0.26 4.82 -9.71
C ALA A 600 0.78 4.38 -11.13
N ARG A 601 0.77 3.11 -11.53
CA ARG A 601 1.57 2.64 -12.68
C ARG A 601 0.80 2.64 -14.02
N PRO A 602 1.44 2.94 -15.17
CA PRO A 602 0.77 2.98 -16.48
C PRO A 602 0.33 1.64 -17.09
N PRO A 603 1.15 0.55 -17.13
CA PRO A 603 0.71 -0.78 -17.63
C PRO A 603 -0.59 -1.26 -16.99
N ASN A 604 -0.69 -0.70 -15.82
CA ASN A 604 -1.34 -1.07 -14.67
C ASN A 604 -2.70 -0.31 -14.87
N ARG A 605 -2.67 1.01 -15.20
CA ARG A 605 -3.88 1.85 -15.49
C ARG A 605 -4.63 1.38 -16.69
N LEU A 606 -3.87 1.03 -17.70
CA LEU A 606 -4.38 0.68 -19.00
C LEU A 606 -5.09 -0.67 -18.98
N ASP A 607 -4.67 -1.64 -18.15
CA ASP A 607 -5.39 -2.91 -18.04
C ASP A 607 -6.79 -2.72 -17.45
N PHE A 608 -6.89 -2.09 -16.26
CA PHE A 608 -8.17 -1.83 -15.63
C PHE A 608 -9.13 -1.08 -16.56
N THR A 609 -8.66 0.01 -17.17
CA THR A 609 -9.51 0.77 -18.09
C THR A 609 -9.92 -0.11 -19.27
N SER A 610 -9.03 -0.94 -19.83
CA SER A 610 -9.38 -1.83 -20.94
C SER A 610 -10.45 -2.86 -20.56
N ARG A 611 -10.43 -3.37 -19.32
CA ARG A 611 -11.46 -4.27 -18.79
C ARG A 611 -12.79 -3.55 -18.64
N VAL A 612 -12.77 -2.36 -18.05
CA VAL A 612 -13.98 -1.55 -17.89
C VAL A 612 -14.53 -1.09 -19.24
N ASP A 613 -13.68 -0.78 -20.22
CA ASP A 613 -14.10 -0.40 -21.59
C ASP A 613 -14.93 -1.50 -22.24
N GLN A 614 -14.50 -2.76 -22.08
CA GLN A 614 -15.23 -3.93 -22.57
C GLN A 614 -16.49 -4.20 -21.75
N PHE A 615 -16.42 -4.07 -20.43
CA PHE A 615 -17.55 -4.27 -19.52
C PHE A 615 -18.68 -3.27 -19.78
N LEU A 616 -18.35 -1.98 -19.85
CA LEU A 616 -19.33 -0.93 -20.19
C LEU A 616 -19.87 -1.15 -21.61
N ALA A 617 -19.04 -1.49 -22.59
CA ALA A 617 -19.52 -1.78 -23.94
C ALA A 617 -20.51 -2.96 -23.99
N LYS A 618 -20.28 -3.99 -23.18
CA LYS A 618 -21.16 -5.14 -23.06
C LYS A 618 -22.51 -4.80 -22.42
N HIS A 619 -22.53 -3.92 -21.42
CA HIS A 619 -23.73 -3.67 -20.60
C HIS A 619 -24.49 -2.38 -20.97
N LEU A 620 -23.80 -1.34 -21.42
CA LEU A 620 -24.39 -0.08 -21.91
C LEU A 620 -24.50 -0.03 -23.44
N GLY A 621 -23.82 -0.93 -24.16
CA GLY A 621 -23.57 -0.77 -25.60
C GLY A 621 -22.47 0.28 -25.85
N GLY A 622 -22.45 0.90 -27.02
CA GLY A 622 -21.44 1.91 -27.37
C GLY A 622 -20.17 1.30 -27.98
N ARG A 623 -19.12 2.11 -28.05
CA ARG A 623 -17.86 1.77 -28.73
C ARG A 623 -16.80 1.42 -27.70
N CYS A 624 -16.01 0.38 -27.94
CA CYS A 624 -14.81 0.06 -27.16
C CYS A 624 -13.61 -0.17 -28.07
N GLN A 625 -12.42 -0.10 -27.48
CA GLN A 625 -11.19 -0.49 -28.15
C GLN A 625 -11.19 -2.01 -28.37
N ALA A 626 -10.98 -2.45 -29.62
CA ALA A 626 -10.87 -3.87 -29.93
C ALA A 626 -9.76 -4.52 -29.10
N GLN A 627 -10.03 -5.71 -28.55
CA GLN A 627 -8.97 -6.53 -27.95
C GLN A 627 -7.91 -6.82 -29.02
N GLN A 628 -6.67 -6.40 -28.78
CA GLN A 628 -5.54 -7.07 -29.41
C GLN A 628 -5.60 -8.53 -28.94
N GLY A 629 -5.60 -9.47 -29.88
CA GLY A 629 -5.81 -10.89 -29.59
C GLY A 629 -4.90 -11.38 -28.46
N ASP A 630 -5.42 -12.31 -27.67
CA ASP A 630 -4.74 -12.92 -26.52
C ASP A 630 -3.35 -13.52 -26.83
N ASP A 631 -2.96 -13.63 -28.11
CA ASP A 631 -1.71 -14.22 -28.61
C ASP A 631 -0.45 -13.33 -28.51
N GLU A 632 -0.56 -12.04 -28.17
CA GLU A 632 0.61 -11.17 -27.98
C GLU A 632 0.92 -10.82 -26.52
N ARG A 633 0.15 -11.38 -25.56
CA ARG A 633 0.59 -11.36 -24.17
C ARG A 633 1.58 -12.50 -23.98
N PRO A 634 2.87 -12.25 -23.71
CA PRO A 634 3.73 -13.34 -23.27
C PRO A 634 3.08 -13.91 -22.01
N ALA A 635 2.65 -15.17 -22.08
CA ALA A 635 2.42 -15.97 -20.90
C ALA A 635 3.78 -16.09 -20.21
N VAL A 636 4.11 -15.09 -19.39
CA VAL A 636 5.28 -15.14 -18.53
C VAL A 636 4.96 -16.24 -17.54
N ASP A 637 5.68 -17.36 -17.67
CA ASP A 637 5.71 -18.41 -16.66
C ASP A 637 6.10 -17.75 -15.34
N ARG A 638 5.11 -17.41 -14.51
CA ARG A 638 5.33 -16.80 -13.20
C ARG A 638 6.10 -17.74 -12.29
N ARG A 639 6.23 -19.04 -12.59
CA ARG A 639 7.19 -19.90 -11.89
C ARG A 639 8.61 -19.48 -12.23
N ALA A 640 8.92 -19.18 -13.49
CA ALA A 640 10.21 -18.65 -13.92
C ALA A 640 10.47 -17.22 -13.42
N LEU A 641 9.44 -16.36 -13.37
CA LEU A 641 9.59 -14.97 -12.89
C LEU A 641 9.60 -14.87 -11.35
N LEU A 642 8.82 -15.67 -10.62
CA LEU A 642 8.98 -15.82 -9.16
C LEU A 642 10.27 -16.55 -8.83
N LEU A 643 10.75 -17.50 -9.64
CA LEU A 643 12.10 -18.06 -9.45
C LEU A 643 13.16 -17.00 -9.70
N ALA A 644 12.99 -16.07 -10.66
CA ALA A 644 13.91 -14.97 -10.91
C ALA A 644 13.85 -13.87 -9.84
N ALA A 645 12.65 -13.51 -9.35
CA ALA A 645 12.45 -12.52 -8.29
C ALA A 645 12.81 -13.08 -6.91
N SER A 646 12.52 -14.36 -6.65
CA SER A 646 13.01 -15.07 -5.47
C SER A 646 14.51 -15.30 -5.56
N ALA A 647 15.09 -15.49 -6.76
CA ALA A 647 16.54 -15.53 -6.95
C ALA A 647 17.18 -14.14 -6.78
N ALA A 648 16.51 -13.04 -7.13
CA ALA A 648 16.97 -11.69 -6.86
C ALA A 648 16.89 -11.32 -5.37
N ALA A 649 15.81 -11.74 -4.68
CA ALA A 649 15.66 -11.59 -3.24
C ALA A 649 16.60 -12.52 -2.44
N LEU A 650 16.83 -13.77 -2.89
CA LEU A 650 17.89 -14.63 -2.36
C LEU A 650 19.27 -14.04 -2.65
N SER A 651 19.49 -13.42 -3.81
CA SER A 651 20.75 -12.75 -4.16
C SER A 651 21.03 -11.54 -3.26
N ALA A 652 20.01 -10.84 -2.77
CA ALA A 652 20.19 -9.71 -1.85
C ALA A 652 20.43 -10.16 -0.39
N VAL A 653 19.95 -11.35 0.00
CA VAL A 653 20.10 -11.89 1.37
C VAL A 653 21.32 -12.82 1.51
N LEU A 654 21.83 -13.39 0.42
CA LEU A 654 23.00 -14.28 0.41
C LEU A 654 24.35 -13.57 0.14
N HIS A 655 24.38 -12.24 -0.04
CA HIS A 655 25.63 -11.50 -0.14
C HIS A 655 25.89 -10.68 1.13
N PRO A 656 26.84 -11.08 2.00
CA PRO A 656 27.72 -10.08 2.57
C PRO A 656 28.64 -9.60 1.45
N ALA A 657 28.62 -8.31 1.14
CA ALA A 657 29.66 -7.70 0.34
C ALA A 657 31.00 -7.80 1.10
N LYS A 658 31.88 -8.73 0.71
CA LYS A 658 33.34 -8.60 0.84
C LYS A 658 34.02 -9.29 -0.34
N ALA A 659 34.73 -8.48 -1.13
CA ALA A 659 35.38 -8.86 -2.37
C ALA A 659 36.77 -9.53 -2.18
N ASP A 660 36.97 -10.31 -1.11
CA ASP A 660 38.31 -10.88 -0.79
C ASP A 660 38.34 -12.40 -0.54
N GLU A 661 37.25 -13.15 -0.74
CA GLU A 661 37.29 -14.63 -0.68
C GLU A 661 36.99 -15.26 -2.05
N GLU A 662 38.01 -15.91 -2.63
CA GLU A 662 37.98 -16.55 -3.96
C GLU A 662 36.98 -17.74 -4.04
N PHE A 663 36.54 -18.26 -2.89
CA PHE A 663 35.66 -19.42 -2.77
C PHE A 663 34.48 -19.16 -1.82
N THR A 664 33.37 -19.85 -2.07
CA THR A 664 32.15 -19.89 -1.26
C THR A 664 31.92 -21.31 -0.72
N THR A 665 31.43 -21.45 0.51
CA THR A 665 31.18 -22.76 1.15
C THR A 665 29.77 -23.28 0.85
N LEU A 666 29.66 -24.50 0.33
CA LEU A 666 28.40 -25.25 0.25
C LEU A 666 28.20 -26.08 1.53
N TYR A 667 26.99 -26.06 2.08
CA TYR A 667 26.57 -26.93 3.18
C TYR A 667 25.47 -27.88 2.69
N GLY A 668 25.69 -29.19 2.83
CA GLY A 668 24.78 -30.21 2.34
C GLY A 668 24.34 -31.20 3.41
N LEU A 669 23.13 -31.74 3.25
CA LEU A 669 22.54 -32.78 4.08
C LEU A 669 22.44 -34.09 3.30
N ALA A 670 23.17 -35.11 3.74
CA ALA A 670 23.08 -36.47 3.22
C ALA A 670 21.77 -37.12 3.69
N THR A 671 20.81 -37.13 2.78
CA THR A 671 19.48 -37.70 3.00
C THR A 671 19.32 -38.91 2.09
N PRO A 672 18.97 -40.10 2.63
CA PRO A 672 18.88 -41.29 1.80
C PRO A 672 17.94 -41.07 0.61
N PRO A 673 18.28 -41.52 -0.60
CA PRO A 673 17.36 -41.48 -1.72
C PRO A 673 16.12 -42.31 -1.38
N THR A 674 14.93 -41.74 -1.58
CA THR A 674 13.65 -42.40 -1.26
C THR A 674 13.31 -43.57 -2.19
N SER A 675 14.10 -43.81 -3.25
CA SER A 675 13.78 -44.84 -4.23
C SER A 675 14.96 -45.19 -5.15
N TYR A 676 15.99 -45.82 -4.59
CA TYR A 676 16.80 -46.78 -5.36
C TYR A 676 16.71 -48.12 -4.63
N GLY A 677 15.99 -49.08 -5.19
CA GLY A 677 15.91 -50.45 -4.66
C GLY A 677 15.02 -50.69 -3.44
N GLY A 678 14.12 -49.77 -3.06
CA GLY A 678 13.03 -50.09 -2.12
C GLY A 678 13.43 -50.31 -0.65
N TYR A 679 14.63 -49.92 -0.23
CA TYR A 679 15.04 -49.99 1.17
C TYR A 679 15.60 -48.65 1.67
N GLY A 680 14.70 -47.71 2.01
CA GLY A 680 15.02 -46.51 2.76
C GLY A 680 14.57 -46.67 4.21
N GLY A 681 15.50 -46.98 5.12
CA GLY A 681 15.20 -47.05 6.56
C GLY A 681 15.00 -45.66 7.18
N ASN A 682 14.16 -45.59 8.22
CA ASN A 682 13.95 -44.42 9.09
C ASN A 682 15.20 -44.14 9.96
N ALA A 683 16.30 -43.71 9.36
CA ALA A 683 17.46 -43.26 10.12
C ALA A 683 17.24 -41.81 10.60
N LYS A 684 17.12 -41.63 11.91
CA LYS A 684 16.83 -40.35 12.59
C LYS A 684 17.98 -39.32 12.57
N GLU A 685 19.10 -39.61 11.89
CA GLU A 685 20.25 -38.71 11.80
C GLU A 685 20.66 -38.46 10.34
N ALA A 686 20.42 -37.22 9.88
CA ALA A 686 20.96 -36.72 8.61
C ALA A 686 22.45 -36.42 8.81
N ALA A 687 23.30 -37.02 7.98
CA ALA A 687 24.74 -36.77 8.07
C ALA A 687 25.05 -35.54 7.21
N LYS A 688 26.02 -34.71 7.59
CA LYS A 688 26.26 -33.39 6.98
C LYS A 688 27.57 -33.38 6.22
N TYR A 689 27.67 -32.58 5.16
CA TYR A 689 28.92 -32.37 4.43
C TYR A 689 29.08 -30.92 3.99
N THR A 690 30.31 -30.53 3.69
CA THR A 690 30.65 -29.21 3.15
C THR A 690 31.81 -29.28 2.18
N PHE A 691 31.85 -28.37 1.20
CA PHE A 691 33.02 -28.10 0.37
C PHE A 691 32.99 -26.66 -0.13
N LEU A 692 34.15 -26.14 -0.51
CA LEU A 692 34.32 -24.85 -1.15
C LEU A 692 34.09 -24.96 -2.66
N TYR A 693 33.51 -23.95 -3.26
CA TYR A 693 33.42 -23.80 -4.72
C TYR A 693 33.72 -22.35 -5.13
N PRO A 694 34.24 -22.09 -6.35
CA PRO A 694 34.65 -20.74 -6.75
C PRO A 694 33.50 -19.72 -6.66
N THR A 695 33.79 -18.55 -6.09
CA THR A 695 32.83 -17.45 -5.95
C THR A 695 32.32 -17.05 -7.34
N GLY A 696 31.01 -17.16 -7.56
CA GLY A 696 30.35 -16.94 -8.85
C GLY A 696 29.83 -18.20 -9.55
N TRP A 697 30.20 -19.40 -9.10
CA TRP A 697 29.49 -20.62 -9.50
C TRP A 697 28.13 -20.72 -8.79
N LYS A 698 27.17 -21.44 -9.39
CA LYS A 698 25.80 -21.52 -8.88
C LYS A 698 25.50 -22.90 -8.32
N ALA A 699 25.19 -22.97 -7.02
CA ALA A 699 24.59 -24.16 -6.41
C ALA A 699 23.16 -24.38 -6.96
N GLN A 700 22.84 -25.62 -7.29
CA GLN A 700 21.55 -26.07 -7.80
C GLN A 700 21.03 -27.19 -6.90
N GLN A 701 19.74 -27.11 -6.53
CA GLN A 701 19.06 -28.18 -5.82
C GLN A 701 18.60 -29.24 -6.83
N PRO A 702 19.09 -30.50 -6.75
CA PRO A 702 18.62 -31.58 -7.61
C PRO A 702 17.13 -31.81 -7.43
N ASN A 703 16.41 -32.11 -8.51
CA ASN A 703 14.99 -32.41 -8.41
C ASN A 703 14.73 -33.80 -7.78
N LYS A 704 13.47 -34.10 -7.41
CA LYS A 704 13.11 -35.38 -6.77
C LYS A 704 13.48 -36.61 -7.59
N VAL A 705 13.49 -36.50 -8.93
CA VAL A 705 13.84 -37.60 -9.84
C VAL A 705 15.35 -37.82 -9.87
N GLU A 706 16.14 -36.75 -9.98
CA GLU A 706 17.61 -36.82 -9.91
C GLU A 706 18.07 -37.38 -8.56
N LYS A 707 17.47 -36.92 -7.45
CA LYS A 707 17.77 -37.46 -6.13
C LYS A 707 17.37 -38.93 -5.98
N GLY A 708 16.19 -39.31 -6.49
CA GLY A 708 15.68 -40.67 -6.40
C GLY A 708 16.43 -41.68 -7.29
N MET A 709 16.73 -41.31 -8.53
CA MET A 709 17.30 -42.21 -9.55
C MET A 709 18.83 -42.11 -9.67
N GLN A 710 19.44 -40.95 -9.40
CA GLN A 710 20.88 -40.72 -9.58
C GLN A 710 21.62 -40.55 -8.25
N GLY A 711 20.90 -40.44 -7.12
CA GLY A 711 21.48 -40.30 -5.78
C GLY A 711 22.18 -38.96 -5.53
N ILE A 712 21.99 -37.97 -6.41
CA ILE A 712 22.64 -36.66 -6.30
C ILE A 712 21.95 -35.84 -5.22
N ASP A 713 22.72 -35.46 -4.19
CA ASP A 713 22.24 -34.65 -3.07
C ASP A 713 22.46 -33.15 -3.25
N ALA A 714 23.53 -32.75 -3.93
CA ALA A 714 23.81 -31.36 -4.26
C ALA A 714 24.58 -31.26 -5.58
N ARG A 715 24.41 -30.13 -6.28
CA ARG A 715 25.14 -29.81 -7.51
C ARG A 715 25.56 -28.34 -7.48
N VAL A 716 26.72 -28.03 -8.05
CA VAL A 716 27.23 -26.69 -8.31
C VAL A 716 27.69 -26.63 -9.76
N VAL A 717 27.36 -25.57 -10.48
CA VAL A 717 27.67 -25.45 -11.91
C VAL A 717 28.32 -24.11 -12.21
N ASN A 718 29.34 -24.11 -13.06
CA ASN A 718 29.94 -22.88 -13.56
C ASN A 718 28.98 -22.23 -14.58
N PRO A 719 28.45 -21.01 -14.33
CA PRO A 719 27.53 -20.36 -15.27
C PRO A 719 28.20 -19.95 -16.58
N ARG A 720 29.53 -19.77 -16.61
CA ARG A 720 30.30 -19.43 -17.81
C ARG A 720 30.71 -20.67 -18.62
N ALA A 721 30.77 -21.84 -17.98
CA ALA A 721 31.09 -23.11 -18.62
C ALA A 721 30.14 -24.20 -18.08
N LYS A 722 28.93 -24.29 -18.65
CA LYS A 722 27.84 -25.13 -18.11
C LYS A 722 28.18 -26.62 -17.95
N ALA A 723 29.18 -27.10 -18.67
CA ALA A 723 29.67 -28.49 -18.61
C ALA A 723 30.72 -28.73 -17.50
N GLN A 724 31.10 -27.67 -16.78
CA GLN A 724 32.01 -27.71 -15.64
C GLN A 724 31.23 -27.47 -14.33
N GLY A 725 31.47 -28.30 -13.32
CA GLY A 725 30.69 -28.26 -12.09
C GLY A 725 31.15 -29.29 -11.08
N ALA A 726 30.47 -29.34 -9.94
CA ALA A 726 30.67 -30.36 -8.91
C ALA A 726 29.33 -30.93 -8.44
N PHE A 727 29.28 -32.17 -8.04
CA PHE A 727 28.09 -32.78 -7.46
C PHE A 727 28.44 -33.80 -6.38
N VAL A 728 27.56 -33.96 -5.40
CA VAL A 728 27.75 -34.90 -4.29
C VAL A 728 26.71 -36.00 -4.39
N VAL A 729 27.19 -37.24 -4.31
CA VAL A 729 26.36 -38.44 -4.20
C VAL A 729 26.55 -39.01 -2.82
N THR A 730 25.45 -39.38 -2.16
CA THR A 730 25.52 -40.12 -0.90
C THR A 730 24.69 -41.39 -0.97
N PHE A 731 25.26 -42.47 -0.42
CA PHE A 731 24.57 -43.75 -0.32
C PHE A 731 24.47 -44.15 1.16
N GLY A 732 23.25 -44.46 1.59
CA GLY A 732 22.99 -45.19 2.83
C GLY A 732 22.84 -46.67 2.52
N ARG A 733 23.41 -47.57 3.33
CA ARG A 733 23.19 -49.01 3.13
C ARG A 733 22.01 -49.49 3.96
N ALA A 734 21.11 -50.20 3.30
CA ALA A 734 20.10 -51.04 3.92
C ALA A 734 20.70 -52.41 4.24
N GLY A 735 20.43 -52.91 5.45
CA GLY A 735 20.58 -54.32 5.83
C GLY A 735 22.00 -54.85 5.86
N GLU A 736 22.76 -54.55 6.91
CA GLU A 736 23.63 -55.48 7.66
C GLU A 736 24.45 -54.65 8.66
N ASP A 737 24.22 -54.95 9.95
CA ASP A 737 24.93 -54.58 11.17
C ASP A 737 25.94 -53.42 11.07
N ASN A 738 25.51 -52.29 11.65
CA ASN A 738 26.15 -50.98 11.80
C ASN A 738 27.55 -50.94 12.45
N LYS A 739 28.36 -52.00 12.37
CA LYS A 739 29.67 -52.07 13.00
C LYS A 739 30.69 -52.72 12.04
N LYS A 740 31.42 -51.83 11.34
CA LYS A 740 32.66 -52.05 10.56
C LYS A 740 32.52 -52.21 9.03
N PHE A 741 31.76 -51.34 8.36
CA PHE A 741 31.99 -51.16 6.92
C PHE A 741 33.34 -50.48 6.69
N LYS A 742 34.24 -51.16 5.96
CA LYS A 742 35.48 -50.59 5.42
C LYS A 742 35.35 -50.57 3.91
N LEU A 743 35.75 -49.46 3.27
CA LEU A 743 35.84 -49.38 1.81
C LEU A 743 36.97 -50.34 1.36
N GLY A 744 36.61 -51.58 1.03
CA GLY A 744 37.57 -52.65 0.74
C GLY A 744 38.03 -52.68 -0.71
N ASP A 745 37.11 -52.41 -1.65
CA ASP A 745 37.40 -52.26 -3.08
C ASP A 745 36.87 -50.90 -3.55
N VAL A 746 37.80 -49.95 -3.60
CA VAL A 746 37.50 -48.56 -3.91
C VAL A 746 37.18 -48.38 -5.40
N GLU A 747 37.72 -49.22 -6.28
CA GLU A 747 37.44 -49.18 -7.72
C GLU A 747 36.04 -49.73 -8.03
N GLN A 748 35.64 -50.83 -7.39
CA GLN A 748 34.27 -51.33 -7.49
C GLN A 748 33.25 -50.32 -6.91
N THR A 749 33.62 -49.64 -5.83
CA THR A 749 32.79 -48.57 -5.25
C THR A 749 32.63 -47.41 -6.24
N MET A 750 33.70 -47.03 -6.97
CA MET A 750 33.64 -46.00 -8.00
C MET A 750 32.72 -46.39 -9.18
N GLN A 751 32.75 -47.65 -9.62
CA GLN A 751 31.83 -48.15 -10.64
C GLN A 751 30.36 -48.08 -10.21
N GLY A 752 30.08 -48.20 -8.90
CA GLY A 752 28.74 -48.03 -8.34
C GLY A 752 28.15 -46.62 -8.52
N PHE A 753 28.99 -45.60 -8.75
CA PHE A 753 28.54 -44.23 -9.01
C PHE A 753 28.29 -43.92 -10.49
N ALA A 754 28.57 -44.84 -11.40
CA ALA A 754 28.45 -44.60 -12.84
C ALA A 754 27.02 -44.16 -13.27
N GLY A 755 25.99 -44.60 -12.56
CA GLY A 755 24.60 -44.19 -12.82
C GLY A 755 24.24 -42.77 -12.39
N ALA A 756 25.12 -42.06 -11.69
CA ALA A 756 24.87 -40.69 -11.22
C ALA A 756 25.02 -39.65 -12.34
N ASP A 757 25.92 -39.88 -13.29
CA ASP A 757 26.15 -39.02 -14.45
C ASP A 757 26.55 -39.90 -15.64
N TYR A 758 25.84 -39.78 -16.76
CA TYR A 758 26.11 -40.59 -17.96
C TYR A 758 27.55 -40.39 -18.45
N ASP A 759 28.07 -39.17 -18.34
CA ASP A 759 29.44 -38.85 -18.75
C ASP A 759 30.50 -39.47 -17.80
N LEU A 760 30.14 -39.77 -16.55
CA LEU A 760 31.02 -40.46 -15.60
C LEU A 760 31.13 -41.94 -15.94
N GLN A 761 30.04 -42.57 -16.40
CA GLN A 761 30.06 -43.95 -16.88
C GLN A 761 31.01 -44.10 -18.07
N ASP A 762 30.97 -43.18 -19.03
CA ASP A 762 31.86 -43.18 -20.18
C ASP A 762 33.30 -42.88 -19.80
N ALA A 763 33.55 -41.90 -18.91
CA ALA A 763 34.88 -41.64 -18.39
C ALA A 763 35.46 -42.86 -17.65
N LEU A 764 34.67 -43.57 -16.84
CA LEU A 764 35.12 -44.78 -16.16
C LEU A 764 35.39 -45.94 -17.13
N SER A 765 34.67 -46.03 -18.25
CA SER A 765 34.80 -47.13 -19.21
C SER A 765 35.97 -46.91 -20.19
N TYR A 766 36.24 -45.66 -20.56
CA TYR A 766 37.18 -45.30 -21.63
C TYR A 766 38.31 -44.35 -21.19
N ALA A 767 38.55 -44.18 -19.90
CA ALA A 767 39.64 -43.33 -19.40
C ALA A 767 41.00 -43.72 -19.98
N SER A 768 41.73 -42.72 -20.46
CA SER A 768 43.12 -42.85 -20.89
C SER A 768 44.07 -43.06 -19.70
N ARG A 769 43.69 -42.54 -18.53
CA ARG A 769 44.41 -42.71 -17.26
C ARG A 769 43.45 -42.62 -16.08
N LYS A 770 43.67 -43.47 -15.08
CA LYS A 770 43.06 -43.37 -13.75
C LYS A 770 44.16 -43.40 -12.70
N THR A 771 44.14 -42.46 -11.77
CA THR A 771 45.03 -42.48 -10.60
C THR A 771 44.19 -42.39 -9.33
N ASN A 772 44.62 -43.10 -8.30
CA ASN A 772 44.02 -43.03 -6.98
C ASN A 772 45.08 -42.67 -5.94
N SER A 773 44.65 -41.96 -4.90
CA SER A 773 45.46 -41.64 -3.74
C SER A 773 44.58 -41.64 -2.49
N GLN A 774 45.22 -41.73 -1.33
CA GLN A 774 44.53 -41.69 -0.06
C GLN A 774 45.07 -40.52 0.77
N ARG A 775 44.18 -39.74 1.37
CA ARG A 775 44.51 -38.70 2.34
C ARG A 775 43.71 -38.89 3.61
N GLU A 776 44.28 -38.46 4.74
CA GLU A 776 43.60 -38.45 6.03
C GLU A 776 43.40 -37.01 6.47
N VAL A 777 42.15 -36.63 6.75
CA VAL A 777 41.77 -35.29 7.18
C VAL A 777 40.90 -35.44 8.42
N ASP A 778 41.27 -34.79 9.51
CA ASP A 778 40.50 -34.79 10.78
C ASP A 778 40.16 -36.21 11.28
N GLY A 779 41.10 -37.17 11.12
CA GLY A 779 40.94 -38.58 11.53
C GLY A 779 40.05 -39.41 10.61
N GLN A 780 39.65 -38.87 9.46
CA GLN A 780 38.82 -39.52 8.45
C GLN A 780 39.61 -39.74 7.16
N VAL A 781 39.51 -40.96 6.62
CA VAL A 781 40.19 -41.35 5.39
C VAL A 781 39.35 -40.96 4.16
N PHE A 782 39.97 -40.25 3.23
CA PHE A 782 39.44 -39.91 1.91
C PHE A 782 40.23 -40.64 0.83
N TYR A 783 39.51 -41.20 -0.13
CA TYR A 783 40.08 -41.83 -1.32
C TYR A 783 39.83 -40.92 -2.51
N ASP A 784 40.88 -40.27 -2.98
CA ASP A 784 40.81 -39.34 -4.11
C ASP A 784 41.10 -40.07 -5.42
N TYR A 785 40.39 -39.67 -6.46
CA TYR A 785 40.47 -40.23 -7.80
C TYR A 785 40.61 -39.11 -8.82
N GLU A 786 41.43 -39.38 -9.82
CA GLU A 786 41.53 -38.58 -11.01
C GLU A 786 41.32 -39.48 -12.23
N ILE A 787 40.34 -39.13 -13.05
CA ILE A 787 39.89 -39.92 -14.19
C ILE A 787 39.98 -39.03 -15.43
N ASP A 788 40.92 -39.36 -16.31
CA ASP A 788 41.15 -38.63 -17.55
C ASP A 788 40.37 -39.28 -18.71
N GLY A 789 39.10 -38.91 -18.82
CA GLY A 789 38.17 -39.39 -19.84
C GLY A 789 38.32 -38.67 -21.18
N PRO A 790 37.77 -39.25 -22.27
CA PRO A 790 37.92 -38.71 -23.63
C PRO A 790 37.34 -37.31 -23.79
N ASP A 791 36.17 -37.05 -23.19
CA ASP A 791 35.47 -35.75 -23.28
C ASP A 791 35.52 -34.96 -21.96
N PHE A 792 35.55 -35.67 -20.83
CA PHE A 792 35.50 -35.08 -19.49
C PHE A 792 36.58 -35.64 -18.57
N HIS A 793 37.17 -34.73 -17.80
CA HIS A 793 38.10 -35.02 -16.72
C HIS A 793 37.36 -34.91 -15.38
N TYR A 794 37.50 -35.94 -14.54
CA TYR A 794 36.87 -35.98 -13.22
C TYR A 794 37.91 -36.03 -12.12
N LEU A 795 37.73 -35.15 -11.13
CA LEU A 795 38.31 -35.32 -9.81
C LEU A 795 37.22 -35.81 -8.87
N ALA A 796 37.48 -36.86 -8.11
CA ALA A 796 36.52 -37.37 -7.14
C ALA A 796 37.18 -37.63 -5.80
N THR A 797 36.42 -37.51 -4.72
CA THR A 797 36.87 -37.90 -3.38
C THR A 797 35.76 -38.65 -2.67
N ILE A 798 36.10 -39.84 -2.16
CA ILE A 798 35.16 -40.75 -1.49
C ILE A 798 35.57 -40.92 -0.03
N THR A 799 34.62 -40.81 0.88
CA THR A 799 34.86 -41.08 2.29
C THR A 799 33.68 -41.78 2.97
N LEU A 800 33.94 -42.32 4.16
CA LEU A 800 32.98 -43.00 5.01
C LEU A 800 32.82 -42.28 6.34
N LYS A 801 31.58 -41.93 6.71
CA LYS A 801 31.25 -41.42 8.03
C LYS A 801 29.89 -41.94 8.48
N SER A 802 29.78 -42.36 9.74
CA SER A 802 28.53 -42.84 10.35
C SER A 802 27.78 -43.89 9.53
N GLY A 803 28.52 -44.79 8.86
CA GLY A 803 27.95 -45.86 8.02
C GLY A 803 27.42 -45.40 6.64
N LYS A 804 27.62 -44.13 6.25
CA LYS A 804 27.27 -43.59 4.93
C LYS A 804 28.52 -43.34 4.09
N VAL A 805 28.40 -43.59 2.78
CA VAL A 805 29.43 -43.24 1.80
C VAL A 805 29.10 -41.86 1.25
N PHE A 806 30.10 -40.98 1.22
CA PHE A 806 30.04 -39.66 0.60
C PHE A 806 31.01 -39.63 -0.56
N ALA A 807 30.54 -39.22 -1.72
CA ALA A 807 31.38 -39.02 -2.89
C ALA A 807 31.12 -37.63 -3.48
N LEU A 808 32.15 -36.80 -3.54
CA LEU A 808 32.14 -35.54 -4.28
C LEU A 808 32.82 -35.77 -5.62
N PHE A 809 32.16 -35.35 -6.69
CA PHE A 809 32.67 -35.37 -8.06
C PHE A 809 32.79 -33.96 -8.59
N VAL A 810 33.93 -33.63 -9.18
CA VAL A 810 34.20 -32.37 -9.87
C VAL A 810 34.47 -32.71 -11.33
N LYS A 811 33.64 -32.18 -12.21
CA LYS A 811 33.63 -32.43 -13.65
C LYS A 811 34.11 -31.20 -14.40
N SER A 812 34.98 -31.39 -15.39
CA SER A 812 35.37 -30.36 -16.34
C SER A 812 35.62 -30.98 -17.72
N PRO A 813 35.31 -30.29 -18.83
CA PRO A 813 35.72 -30.75 -20.15
C PRO A 813 37.25 -30.96 -20.21
N SER A 814 37.72 -32.10 -20.73
CA SER A 814 39.15 -32.46 -20.69
C SER A 814 40.05 -31.41 -21.36
N LYS A 815 39.51 -30.70 -22.36
CA LYS A 815 40.23 -29.63 -23.08
C LYS A 815 40.53 -28.39 -22.23
N THR A 816 39.69 -28.09 -21.23
CA THR A 816 39.79 -26.87 -20.41
C THR A 816 40.14 -27.14 -18.96
N PHE A 817 40.29 -28.42 -18.57
CA PHE A 817 40.60 -28.81 -17.19
C PHE A 817 41.85 -28.09 -16.64
N LYS A 818 42.90 -27.98 -17.46
CA LYS A 818 44.17 -27.33 -17.07
C LYS A 818 44.03 -25.82 -16.78
N ASP A 819 43.03 -25.17 -17.36
CA ASP A 819 42.82 -23.72 -17.19
C ASP A 819 42.32 -23.39 -15.76
N ASP A 820 41.59 -24.33 -15.15
CA ASP A 820 40.99 -24.16 -13.82
C ASP A 820 41.50 -25.20 -12.80
N GLU A 821 42.54 -25.98 -13.12
CA GLU A 821 42.96 -27.16 -12.37
C GLU A 821 43.11 -26.89 -10.86
N GLN A 822 43.78 -25.79 -10.49
CA GLN A 822 43.97 -25.42 -9.09
C GLN A 822 42.64 -25.16 -8.38
N LYS A 823 41.70 -24.47 -9.03
CA LYS A 823 40.38 -24.19 -8.46
C LYS A 823 39.56 -25.45 -8.29
N LEU A 824 39.61 -26.35 -9.27
CA LEU A 824 38.90 -27.63 -9.24
C LEU A 824 39.44 -28.55 -8.14
N ARG A 825 40.76 -28.59 -7.94
CA ARG A 825 41.40 -29.34 -6.85
C ARG A 825 41.02 -28.77 -5.48
N THR A 826 40.94 -27.45 -5.31
CA THR A 826 40.46 -26.83 -4.06
C THR A 826 39.04 -27.29 -3.67
N ILE A 827 38.15 -27.52 -4.64
CA ILE A 827 36.80 -28.05 -4.36
C ILE A 827 36.90 -29.43 -3.71
N VAL A 828 37.75 -30.31 -4.24
CA VAL A 828 37.97 -31.66 -3.73
C VAL A 828 38.65 -31.63 -2.36
N ASP A 829 39.70 -30.82 -2.23
CA ASP A 829 40.52 -30.77 -1.01
C ASP A 829 39.73 -30.23 0.19
N SER A 830 38.80 -29.30 -0.06
CA SER A 830 37.95 -28.70 0.97
C SER A 830 36.77 -29.56 1.41
N PHE A 831 36.54 -30.73 0.80
CA PHE A 831 35.42 -31.59 1.16
C PHE A 831 35.57 -32.17 2.56
N LYS A 832 34.58 -31.90 3.43
CA LYS A 832 34.53 -32.35 4.83
C LYS A 832 33.15 -32.88 5.19
N THR A 833 33.08 -33.74 6.22
CA THR A 833 31.82 -34.31 6.74
C THR A 833 31.52 -33.94 8.21
N GLU A 834 32.23 -32.97 8.78
CA GLU A 834 31.98 -32.43 10.13
C GLU A 834 31.62 -30.94 10.09
N ILE A 835 30.45 -30.58 10.62
CA ILE A 835 30.01 -29.20 10.88
C ILE A 835 29.41 -29.19 12.31
N SER A 836 29.73 -28.18 13.12
CA SER A 836 29.21 -28.07 14.49
C SER A 836 27.68 -27.96 14.51
N GLU A 837 27.02 -28.59 15.50
CA GLU A 837 25.55 -28.61 15.58
C GLU A 837 24.92 -27.23 15.76
N GLU A 838 25.60 -26.32 16.47
CA GLU A 838 25.14 -24.95 16.72
C GLU A 838 25.07 -24.11 15.43
N GLU A 839 26.06 -24.23 14.56
CA GLU A 839 26.16 -23.41 13.35
C GLU A 839 25.13 -23.84 12.28
N PHE A 840 24.84 -25.15 12.24
CA PHE A 840 23.83 -25.71 11.36
C PHE A 840 22.39 -25.44 11.84
N ALA A 841 22.13 -25.59 13.15
CA ALA A 841 20.80 -25.37 13.72
C ALA A 841 20.32 -23.92 13.57
N LYS A 842 21.24 -22.95 13.67
CA LYS A 842 20.92 -21.52 13.49
C LYS A 842 20.44 -21.22 12.06
N ARG A 843 21.05 -21.84 11.04
CA ARG A 843 20.79 -21.53 9.63
C ARG A 843 19.68 -22.39 9.00
N GLN A 844 19.45 -23.60 9.52
CA GLN A 844 18.30 -24.43 9.12
C GLN A 844 16.97 -23.81 9.58
N LYS A 845 16.96 -23.18 10.75
CA LYS A 845 15.78 -22.47 11.25
C LYS A 845 15.38 -21.30 10.34
N ASP A 846 16.36 -20.57 9.81
CA ASP A 846 16.12 -19.48 8.84
C ASP A 846 15.57 -20.03 7.50
N ALA A 847 16.07 -21.18 7.05
CA ALA A 847 15.63 -21.82 5.80
C ALA A 847 14.24 -22.45 5.91
N GLU A 848 13.92 -23.10 7.04
CA GLU A 848 12.60 -23.68 7.30
C GLU A 848 11.53 -22.58 7.46
N GLU A 849 11.85 -21.44 8.08
CA GLU A 849 10.95 -20.28 8.12
C GLU A 849 10.69 -19.70 6.73
N LEU A 850 11.65 -19.78 5.82
CA LEU A 850 11.53 -19.35 4.42
C LEU A 850 10.71 -20.34 3.57
N GLU A 851 10.93 -21.65 3.76
CA GLU A 851 10.22 -22.70 3.01
C GLU A 851 8.74 -22.78 3.43
N VAL A 852 8.44 -22.60 4.72
CA VAL A 852 7.06 -22.50 5.22
C VAL A 852 6.34 -21.27 4.66
N LYS A 853 7.03 -20.12 4.52
CA LYS A 853 6.47 -18.94 3.83
C LYS A 853 6.23 -19.21 2.35
N LEU A 854 7.12 -19.93 1.68
CA LEU A 854 7.01 -20.28 0.25
C LEU A 854 5.86 -21.26 -0.03
N LYS A 855 5.65 -22.23 0.87
CA LYS A 855 4.59 -23.24 0.78
C LYS A 855 3.20 -22.63 1.01
N PHE A 856 3.12 -21.65 1.91
CA PHE A 856 1.89 -20.89 2.17
C PHE A 856 1.46 -20.01 0.99
N ILE A 857 2.42 -19.53 0.18
CA ILE A 857 2.18 -18.74 -1.04
C ILE A 857 1.72 -19.64 -2.22
N THR A 858 2.17 -20.89 -2.27
CA THR A 858 1.95 -21.78 -3.43
C THR A 858 0.70 -22.66 -3.35
N GLU A 859 0.23 -23.02 -2.15
CA GLU A 859 -0.93 -23.91 -1.97
C GLU A 859 -2.30 -23.19 -1.99
N LYS A 860 -2.35 -21.85 -2.05
CA LYS A 860 -3.60 -21.05 -2.04
C LYS A 860 -3.86 -20.21 -3.30
N VAL A 861 -3.45 -20.68 -4.47
CA VAL A 861 -3.77 -20.00 -5.75
C VAL A 861 -4.80 -20.82 -6.52
N PRO A 862 -5.99 -20.27 -6.84
CA PRO A 862 -6.97 -20.92 -7.73
C PRO A 862 -6.40 -21.17 -9.13
N THR A 863 -6.86 -22.22 -9.79
CA THR A 863 -6.45 -22.68 -11.14
C THR A 863 -6.75 -21.70 -12.28
N ARG A 864 -7.39 -20.55 -12.01
CA ARG A 864 -7.39 -19.38 -12.89
C ARG A 864 -7.65 -18.11 -12.08
N ILE A 865 -6.59 -17.35 -11.81
CA ILE A 865 -6.64 -15.92 -11.50
C ILE A 865 -5.80 -15.24 -12.57
N MET A 866 -6.43 -14.40 -13.39
CA MET A 866 -5.70 -13.55 -14.34
C MET A 866 -4.97 -12.47 -13.55
N ASN A 867 -3.66 -12.63 -13.40
CA ASN A 867 -2.83 -11.56 -12.92
C ASN A 867 -2.75 -10.48 -13.97
N VAL A 868 -2.99 -9.25 -13.55
CA VAL A 868 -2.75 -8.12 -14.41
C VAL A 868 -2.06 -7.04 -13.61
N ALA A 869 -1.00 -6.54 -14.23
CA ALA A 869 -0.32 -5.33 -13.82
C ALA A 869 -1.42 -4.24 -13.75
N GLY A 870 -1.54 -3.50 -12.62
CA GLY A 870 -2.65 -2.63 -12.16
C GLY A 870 -2.76 -1.09 -12.01
N SER A 871 -3.96 -0.54 -12.02
CA SER A 871 -4.33 0.86 -12.42
C SER A 871 -3.78 2.08 -11.75
N ASN A 872 -4.00 3.41 -12.22
CA ASN A 872 -3.76 4.87 -11.67
C ASN A 872 -4.89 5.84 -11.18
N ALA A 873 -4.93 6.12 -9.84
CA ALA A 873 -5.68 7.11 -9.03
C ALA A 873 -4.94 7.34 -7.67
N GLY A 874 -4.75 8.57 -7.17
CA GLY A 874 -3.93 8.87 -5.96
C GLY A 874 -4.70 8.85 -4.63
N ALA A 875 -4.16 9.12 -3.44
CA ALA A 875 -2.81 9.39 -2.91
C ALA A 875 -2.95 9.65 -1.38
N GLY A 876 -2.16 9.01 -0.50
CA GLY A 876 -1.82 9.43 0.88
C GLY A 876 -2.25 8.55 2.08
N SER A 877 -1.32 7.96 2.87
CA SER A 877 -1.45 7.31 4.20
C SER A 877 -1.12 5.80 4.50
N GLY A 878 0.15 5.41 4.62
CA GLY A 878 0.84 4.33 5.39
C GLY A 878 0.22 3.03 5.94
N GLU A 879 0.92 1.87 5.79
CA GLU A 879 1.02 0.86 6.87
C GLU A 879 2.10 -0.26 6.71
N PHE A 880 3.00 -0.39 7.70
CA PHE A 880 3.76 -1.62 7.92
C PHE A 880 3.76 -2.04 9.40
N HIS A 881 2.61 -2.30 10.04
CA HIS A 881 2.61 -2.94 11.39
C HIS A 881 1.40 -3.84 11.73
N MET A 882 0.65 -4.35 10.76
CA MET A 882 -0.59 -5.12 11.03
C MET A 882 -0.55 -6.63 10.76
N TYR A 883 0.64 -7.26 10.65
CA TYR A 883 0.73 -8.74 10.57
C TYR A 883 1.16 -9.43 11.87
N ARG A 884 1.61 -8.70 12.90
CA ARG A 884 1.98 -9.27 14.22
C ARG A 884 0.92 -9.09 15.30
N GLN A 885 0.04 -8.08 15.17
CA GLN A 885 -0.98 -7.77 16.18
C GLN A 885 -2.25 -8.62 16.03
N ALA A 886 -2.68 -8.97 14.82
CA ALA A 886 -3.82 -9.85 14.60
C ALA A 886 -3.56 -11.28 15.15
N ARG A 887 -2.34 -11.80 15.01
CA ARG A 887 -1.94 -13.09 15.59
C ARG A 887 -1.74 -13.03 17.11
N ARG A 888 -1.33 -11.88 17.65
CA ARG A 888 -1.34 -11.64 19.11
C ARG A 888 -2.76 -11.51 19.66
N ARG A 889 -3.71 -10.89 18.96
CA ARG A 889 -5.11 -10.82 19.39
C ARG A 889 -5.76 -12.20 19.36
N GLU A 890 -5.46 -13.04 18.37
CA GLU A 890 -5.97 -14.41 18.33
C GLU A 890 -5.26 -15.32 19.35
N MET A 891 -3.95 -15.15 19.61
CA MET A 891 -3.26 -15.86 20.70
C MET A 891 -3.68 -15.36 22.09
N MET A 892 -4.02 -14.07 22.26
CA MET A 892 -4.58 -13.55 23.51
C MET A 892 -6.03 -14.03 23.69
N ARG A 893 -6.80 -14.19 22.60
CA ARG A 893 -8.14 -14.79 22.62
C ARG A 893 -8.08 -16.28 22.96
N GLN A 894 -7.18 -17.03 22.35
CA GLN A 894 -6.93 -18.44 22.66
C GLN A 894 -6.34 -18.62 24.07
N GLY A 895 -5.42 -17.73 24.46
CA GLY A 895 -4.86 -17.67 25.80
C GLY A 895 -5.93 -17.39 26.86
N ARG A 896 -6.88 -16.47 26.60
CA ARG A 896 -8.03 -16.24 27.49
C ARG A 896 -8.98 -17.43 27.55
N ILE A 897 -9.17 -18.13 26.44
CA ILE A 897 -9.97 -19.37 26.41
C ILE A 897 -9.26 -20.49 27.18
N GLU A 898 -7.93 -20.58 27.13
CA GLU A 898 -7.13 -21.53 27.89
C GLU A 898 -7.04 -21.16 29.38
N GLU A 899 -6.99 -19.87 29.72
CA GLU A 899 -7.07 -19.35 31.09
C GLU A 899 -8.45 -19.63 31.69
N GLU A 900 -9.54 -19.33 30.97
CA GLU A 900 -10.91 -19.63 31.38
C GLU A 900 -11.12 -21.16 31.51
N ALA A 901 -10.47 -21.98 30.67
CA ALA A 901 -10.49 -23.44 30.79
C ALA A 901 -9.65 -23.96 31.97
N GLN A 902 -8.49 -23.35 32.25
CA GLN A 902 -7.65 -23.69 33.41
C GLN A 902 -8.31 -23.26 34.72
N GLU A 903 -8.98 -22.11 34.77
CA GLU A 903 -9.79 -21.71 35.93
C GLU A 903 -10.94 -22.70 36.18
N MET A 904 -11.65 -23.11 35.13
CA MET A 904 -12.68 -24.16 35.25
C MET A 904 -12.10 -25.50 35.73
N GLN A 905 -10.91 -25.87 35.26
CA GLN A 905 -10.25 -27.11 35.67
C GLN A 905 -9.74 -27.03 37.11
N LEU A 906 -9.11 -25.92 37.53
CA LEU A 906 -8.66 -25.69 38.90
C LEU A 906 -9.84 -25.63 39.88
N GLN A 907 -10.98 -25.07 39.46
CA GLN A 907 -12.19 -25.05 40.27
C GLN A 907 -12.79 -26.46 40.42
N SER A 908 -12.82 -27.25 39.34
CA SER A 908 -13.20 -28.67 39.40
C SER A 908 -12.26 -29.50 40.29
N GLU A 909 -10.94 -29.29 40.19
CA GLU A 909 -9.94 -29.94 41.04
C GLU A 909 -10.06 -29.51 42.51
N PHE A 910 -10.36 -28.23 42.77
CA PHE A 910 -10.64 -27.72 44.11
C PHE A 910 -11.90 -28.37 44.71
N GLU A 911 -12.99 -28.48 43.94
CA GLU A 911 -14.21 -29.14 44.36
C GLU A 911 -14.01 -30.64 44.63
N GLN A 912 -13.24 -31.33 43.78
CA GLN A 912 -12.88 -32.74 43.97
C GLN A 912 -12.02 -32.91 45.23
N LYS A 913 -11.07 -32.00 45.49
CA LYS A 913 -10.24 -32.03 46.68
C LYS A 913 -11.05 -31.74 47.95
N GLN A 914 -12.02 -30.82 47.89
CA GLN A 914 -12.98 -30.59 48.99
C GLN A 914 -13.87 -31.81 49.24
N ALA A 915 -14.32 -32.50 48.18
CA ALA A 915 -15.07 -33.75 48.32
C ALA A 915 -14.21 -34.88 48.91
N GLN A 916 -12.94 -34.97 48.53
CA GLN A 916 -12.00 -35.94 49.08
C GLN A 916 -11.69 -35.65 50.56
N LEU A 917 -11.45 -34.39 50.93
CA LEU A 917 -11.24 -34.00 52.32
C LEU A 917 -12.46 -34.30 53.20
N ARG A 918 -13.68 -34.07 52.69
CA ARG A 918 -14.92 -34.49 53.38
C ARG A 918 -14.99 -36.00 53.58
N LYS A 919 -14.64 -36.81 52.57
CA LYS A 919 -14.54 -38.28 52.71
C LYS A 919 -13.47 -38.70 53.70
N GLU A 920 -12.31 -38.06 53.70
CA GLU A 920 -11.22 -38.35 54.64
C GLU A 920 -11.57 -37.94 56.07
N GLU A 921 -12.31 -36.84 56.25
CA GLU A 921 -12.84 -36.42 57.53
C GLU A 921 -13.92 -37.38 58.04
N GLU A 922 -14.84 -37.83 57.17
CA GLU A 922 -15.79 -38.89 57.48
C GLU A 922 -15.09 -40.19 57.85
N GLU A 923 -14.03 -40.58 57.14
CA GLU A 923 -13.22 -41.75 57.46
C GLU A 923 -12.47 -41.59 58.79
N ARG A 924 -11.90 -40.42 59.06
CA ARG A 924 -11.26 -40.10 60.36
C ARG A 924 -12.30 -40.13 61.47
N THR A 925 -13.51 -39.63 61.21
CA THR A 925 -14.64 -39.64 62.14
C THR A 925 -15.13 -41.07 62.37
N ALA A 926 -15.18 -41.91 61.34
CA ALA A 926 -15.50 -43.33 61.42
C ALA A 926 -14.41 -44.13 62.17
N LYS A 927 -13.13 -43.86 61.90
CA LYS A 927 -11.99 -44.44 62.64
C LYS A 927 -12.00 -43.99 64.10
N ARG A 928 -12.34 -42.72 64.39
CA ARG A 928 -12.53 -42.22 65.76
C ARG A 928 -13.74 -42.87 66.43
N ARG A 929 -14.87 -43.07 65.74
CA ARG A 929 -16.03 -43.85 66.23
C ARG A 929 -15.65 -45.30 66.52
N ALA A 930 -14.91 -45.96 65.62
CA ALA A 930 -14.42 -47.32 65.80
C ALA A 930 -13.41 -47.43 66.97
N LYS A 931 -12.56 -46.43 67.17
CA LYS A 931 -11.63 -46.36 68.31
C LYS A 931 -12.38 -46.07 69.61
N ARG A 932 -13.46 -45.27 69.58
CA ARG A 932 -14.40 -45.07 70.69
C ARG A 932 -15.15 -46.36 71.03
N LEU A 933 -15.56 -47.15 70.04
CA LEU A 933 -16.18 -48.47 70.22
C LEU A 933 -15.19 -49.50 70.76
N LYS A 934 -13.94 -49.53 70.27
CA LYS A 934 -12.87 -50.36 70.85
C LYS A 934 -12.50 -49.93 72.27
N ARG A 935 -12.53 -48.62 72.57
CA ARG A 935 -12.36 -48.11 73.95
C ARG A 935 -13.57 -48.46 74.81
N LYS A 936 -14.81 -48.39 74.32
CA LYS A 936 -16.01 -48.90 75.03
C LYS A 936 -15.97 -50.42 75.21
N GLY A 937 -15.39 -51.17 74.27
CA GLY A 937 -15.15 -52.61 74.37
C GLY A 937 -14.03 -52.98 75.35
N LYS A 938 -12.95 -52.18 75.40
CA LYS A 938 -11.91 -52.29 76.43
C LYS A 938 -12.39 -51.80 77.80
N LYS A 939 -13.27 -50.78 77.86
CA LYS A 939 -13.99 -50.37 79.08
C LYS A 939 -14.99 -51.44 79.51
N ARG A 940 -15.69 -52.13 78.60
CA ARG A 940 -16.53 -53.30 78.95
C ARG A 940 -15.70 -54.53 79.38
N LYS A 941 -14.48 -54.71 78.86
CA LYS A 941 -13.51 -55.71 79.36
C LYS A 941 -12.79 -55.27 80.65
N SER A 942 -12.80 -53.98 80.99
CA SER A 942 -12.25 -53.43 82.24
C SER A 942 -13.33 -52.98 83.25
N GLN A 943 -14.61 -53.11 82.90
CA GLN A 943 -15.81 -52.88 83.73
C GLN A 943 -16.71 -54.14 83.79
N GLY A 944 -16.26 -55.25 83.19
CA GLY A 944 -16.47 -56.60 83.73
C GLY A 944 -15.71 -56.83 85.06
N ALA A 945 -15.04 -55.79 85.56
CA ALA A 945 -14.71 -55.56 86.95
C ALA A 945 -15.11 -54.11 87.30
N ALA A 946 -16.27 -53.92 87.96
CA ALA A 946 -16.86 -52.66 88.48
C ALA A 946 -17.25 -51.60 87.41
N GLY A 947 -18.45 -51.04 87.31
CA GLY A 947 -19.60 -50.87 88.21
C GLY A 947 -20.24 -49.51 87.89
N THR A 948 -21.56 -49.51 87.64
CA THR A 948 -22.59 -48.46 87.95
C THR A 948 -22.58 -47.03 87.36
N GLY A 949 -23.78 -46.55 86.95
CA GLY A 949 -24.25 -45.14 86.92
C GLY A 949 -24.33 -44.47 85.54
N SER A 950 -25.51 -44.29 84.92
CA SER A 950 -26.52 -43.19 85.04
C SER A 950 -26.12 -41.91 84.26
N GLU A 951 -26.87 -41.54 83.20
CA GLU A 951 -27.72 -40.30 83.04
C GLU A 951 -26.88 -38.99 82.90
N GLY A 952 -27.12 -37.98 82.05
CA GLY A 952 -28.18 -37.50 81.15
C GLY A 952 -27.55 -36.42 80.21
N GLU A 953 -28.16 -36.12 79.05
CA GLU A 953 -28.78 -34.81 78.68
C GLU A 953 -27.76 -33.66 78.43
N SER A 954 -27.87 -32.74 77.47
CA SER A 954 -28.78 -32.35 76.38
C SER A 954 -27.98 -31.31 75.53
N GLU A 955 -28.19 -31.15 74.22
CA GLU A 955 -28.85 -29.99 73.56
C GLU A 955 -28.49 -28.62 74.19
N ASP A 956 -28.17 -27.54 73.48
CA ASP A 956 -28.43 -27.16 72.10
C ASP A 956 -27.68 -25.85 71.77
N GLU A 957 -27.85 -25.42 70.52
CA GLU A 957 -27.85 -24.02 70.05
C GLU A 957 -26.54 -23.29 69.68
N GLN A 958 -26.52 -22.93 68.38
CA GLN A 958 -25.72 -21.91 67.71
C GLN A 958 -26.18 -20.50 68.15
N PRO A 959 -25.50 -19.39 67.77
CA PRO A 959 -25.72 -18.85 66.42
C PRO A 959 -24.55 -18.06 65.78
N GLN A 960 -24.73 -17.87 64.47
CA GLN A 960 -24.34 -16.70 63.66
C GLN A 960 -22.86 -16.36 63.49
N VAL A 961 -22.43 -16.44 62.24
CA VAL A 961 -21.23 -15.81 61.71
C VAL A 961 -21.67 -14.96 60.52
N GLU A 962 -21.54 -13.64 60.66
CA GLU A 962 -21.30 -12.71 59.56
C GLU A 962 -19.93 -13.03 58.96
N LEU A 963 -19.85 -13.13 57.63
CA LEU A 963 -18.60 -13.20 56.90
C LEU A 963 -18.66 -12.22 55.74
N ASP A 964 -17.64 -11.36 55.71
CA ASP A 964 -17.07 -10.74 54.50
C ASP A 964 -16.75 -11.80 53.43
#